data_AF-A0A0E0N8I3-F1
#
_entry.id   AF-A0A0E0N8I3-F1
#
_cell.length_a   1.000
_cell.length_b   1.000
_cell.length_c   1.000
_cell.angle_alpha   90.00
_cell.angle_beta   90.00
_cell.angle_gamma   90.00
#
_symmetry.space_group_name_H-M   'P 1'
#
loop_
_entity.id
_entity.type
_entity.pdbx_description
1 polymer ?
#
loop_
_entity_poly.entity_id
_entity_poly.type
_entity_poly.pdbx_seq_one_letter_code
_entity_poly.pdbx_strand_id
1 'polypeptide(L)'
;MLLWSEVGPTCQDDRLATATPTLPLREERGEIFFFAYGGCRVNAAKELYFNKDGLAIKKLQNGVNKLADLVGVTLGPKGRNVVLESKYGSPKIVNDGVTVAKEVELEDPVENIGAKLVRQAAAKTNDLAGDGTTTSVVLAQGMITEGVKVVAAGANPVQITRGIEKTAKALVSELQKMSKEVEDSELADVAAVSAGNNYEIGNMIAEAMNKVGRQGVVTLEEGKSAENNLYVVEGMQFDRGYISPYFVTDSEKMSVEYENCKLLLVDKKINNARDLITILEDAIRGGYPILIVTEDIEQEALATLVVNRLRGALKIAAIKAPGFGERKSQYLDDIATLTGGTVIREEVGLSLDKADRDVLGTAAKVVVTKDSTTIVGDGTTQDEVNKRVTQIKNQIEVAEQEYEKEKLNERIAKLSGGVAVIQVGAQTETELKEKKLRVEDALNATKAAVEEGIVVGGGCTLLRLASKVDAIIETLENDEQKVGAEIVRKSLSYPLKLIAKNAGVNGSVVTEKVLANDNFRYGYNAATGKYEDLMAAGIIDPTKVVRCCLEHAASVAKTFITSDAVVVDIKEPEKAAAAGNPMGGSGGGVVGAEVLEAPVTADAAAATETRRRAAAFTFHQLRRRRLLHRRFALAHLLLLLQHRLLLLLLFVVVVVVAVAGRRRGRHGRRWWWIEQQQCGLGRPDRGVARLREESVSGDTSFQGGAAGGRLRLTPPIVLVFFHATSLPLPGHQVARQVVAVGLFDGVGRLFIINRQVLGFRTTNHHHHRGGSCSVLLLPPQQKVQT
;
A
#
# COMPACT_ATOMS: atom_id res chain seq x y z
N MET A 1 11.74 49.81 50.43
CA MET A 1 12.62 50.90 49.98
C MET A 1 12.64 50.84 48.46
N LEU A 2 11.74 51.57 47.78
CA LEU A 2 11.94 52.95 47.27
C LEU A 2 13.16 53.00 46.34
N LEU A 3 12.96 52.89 45.01
CA LEU A 3 12.67 53.97 44.04
C LEU A 3 13.84 54.95 43.80
N TRP A 4 14.20 55.02 42.50
CA TRP A 4 14.60 56.20 41.70
C TRP A 4 16.08 56.60 41.57
N SER A 5 16.55 56.65 40.31
CA SER A 5 16.71 57.95 39.61
C SER A 5 16.76 57.78 38.09
N GLU A 6 15.96 58.59 37.41
CA GLU A 6 15.76 58.76 35.96
C GLU A 6 16.92 59.49 35.27
N VAL A 7 17.14 59.21 33.97
CA VAL A 7 17.44 60.22 32.93
C VAL A 7 16.92 59.70 31.56
N GLY A 8 15.97 60.40 30.94
CA GLY A 8 15.76 60.43 29.48
C GLY A 8 16.19 61.80 28.92
N PRO A 9 15.99 62.17 27.63
CA PRO A 9 15.29 61.45 26.55
C PRO A 9 16.04 61.43 25.19
N THR A 10 15.64 60.57 24.23
CA THR A 10 15.21 60.90 22.84
C THR A 10 15.19 59.67 21.92
N CYS A 11 14.02 59.48 21.29
CA CYS A 11 13.69 58.85 20.00
C CYS A 11 14.43 57.57 19.53
N GLN A 12 13.71 56.43 19.60
CA GLN A 12 13.26 55.68 18.42
C GLN A 12 12.24 54.62 18.88
N ASP A 13 10.97 54.85 18.57
CA ASP A 13 9.86 53.90 18.75
C ASP A 13 9.89 52.86 17.63
N ASP A 14 9.76 51.57 17.98
CA ASP A 14 8.87 50.67 17.26
C ASP A 14 8.42 49.51 18.18
N ARG A 15 7.12 49.50 18.47
CA ARG A 15 6.42 48.48 19.27
C ARG A 15 5.77 47.45 18.36
N LEU A 16 5.78 46.20 18.84
CA LEU A 16 4.97 45.08 18.38
C LEU A 16 3.46 45.42 18.31
N ALA A 17 2.83 45.10 17.17
CA ALA A 17 1.51 44.45 17.11
C ALA A 17 1.18 43.94 15.69
N THR A 18 0.76 42.68 15.60
CA THR A 18 -0.20 42.10 14.64
C THR A 18 -0.02 42.35 13.14
N ALA A 19 0.42 41.34 12.39
CA ALA A 19 0.22 41.28 10.94
C ALA A 19 -0.08 39.85 10.47
N THR A 20 -1.35 39.62 10.12
CA THR A 20 -1.81 38.63 9.14
C THR A 20 -1.07 38.80 7.80
N PRO A 21 -0.65 37.72 7.11
CA PRO A 21 -0.01 37.87 5.81
C PRO A 21 -1.06 38.20 4.74
N THR A 22 -1.13 39.47 4.35
CA THR A 22 -1.78 39.94 3.12
C THR A 22 -0.86 39.69 1.93
N LEU A 23 -1.29 38.83 0.99
CA LEU A 23 -0.66 38.64 -0.32
C LEU A 23 -0.82 39.91 -1.19
N PRO A 24 0.16 40.27 -2.03
CA PRO A 24 0.05 41.43 -2.91
C PRO A 24 -0.87 41.11 -4.11
N LEU A 25 -1.89 41.94 -4.32
CA LEU A 25 -2.70 41.94 -5.53
C LEU A 25 -1.92 42.65 -6.65
N ARG A 26 -1.49 41.86 -7.64
CA ARG A 26 -0.95 42.34 -8.91
C ARG A 26 -2.09 42.35 -9.92
N GLU A 27 -2.49 43.54 -10.36
CA GLU A 27 -3.41 43.71 -11.50
C GLU A 27 -2.69 43.29 -12.78
N GLU A 28 -2.94 42.06 -13.22
CA GLU A 28 -2.62 41.62 -14.58
C GLU A 28 -3.90 41.30 -15.35
N ARG A 29 -3.86 41.70 -16.61
CA ARG A 29 -4.95 41.83 -17.56
C ARG A 29 -5.65 40.48 -17.76
N GLY A 30 -6.98 40.54 -17.88
CA GLY A 30 -7.83 39.37 -18.03
C GLY A 30 -7.49 38.51 -19.25
N GLU A 31 -6.83 37.39 -18.99
CA GLU A 31 -6.91 36.17 -19.78
C GLU A 31 -7.55 35.09 -18.91
N ILE A 32 -8.77 34.68 -19.27
CA ILE A 32 -9.51 33.63 -18.57
C ILE A 32 -8.86 32.28 -18.94
N PHE A 33 -7.90 31.83 -18.15
CA PHE A 33 -7.39 30.47 -18.21
C PHE A 33 -8.46 29.49 -17.69
N PHE A 34 -9.16 28.82 -18.61
CA PHE A 34 -10.00 27.67 -18.28
C PHE A 34 -9.09 26.49 -17.90
N PHE A 35 -8.81 26.32 -16.61
CA PHE A 35 -8.33 25.05 -16.10
C PHE A 35 -9.44 24.02 -16.27
N ALA A 36 -9.30 23.14 -17.26
CA ALA A 36 -10.11 21.94 -17.38
C ALA A 36 -9.80 21.03 -16.19
N TYR A 37 -10.57 21.16 -15.10
CA TYR A 37 -10.61 20.15 -14.07
C TYR A 37 -11.02 18.83 -14.73
N GLY A 38 -10.11 17.85 -14.66
CA GLY A 38 -10.34 16.48 -15.10
C GLY A 38 -11.64 15.94 -14.53
N GLY A 39 -12.29 15.09 -15.32
CA GLY A 39 -13.65 14.60 -15.13
C GLY A 39 -14.04 14.38 -13.66
N CYS A 40 -15.12 15.03 -13.26
CA CYS A 40 -15.81 14.78 -12.00
C CYS A 40 -16.16 13.28 -11.97
N ARG A 41 -15.39 12.47 -11.22
CA ARG A 41 -15.86 11.15 -10.82
C ARG A 41 -17.16 11.39 -10.08
N VAL A 42 -18.26 10.84 -10.57
CA VAL A 42 -19.50 10.78 -9.79
C VAL A 42 -19.11 10.02 -8.52
N ASN A 43 -18.96 10.73 -7.40
CA ASN A 43 -18.65 10.08 -6.12
C ASN A 43 -19.80 9.10 -5.85
N ALA A 44 -19.47 7.82 -5.68
CA ALA A 44 -20.45 6.81 -5.30
C ALA A 44 -21.20 7.29 -4.06
N ALA A 45 -22.51 7.06 -4.03
CA ALA A 45 -23.33 7.41 -2.88
C ALA A 45 -22.74 6.75 -1.61
N LYS A 46 -22.76 7.48 -0.49
CA LYS A 46 -22.16 7.03 0.77
C LYS A 46 -23.23 6.65 1.77
N GLU A 47 -23.02 5.56 2.48
CA GLU A 47 -23.79 5.17 3.65
C GLU A 47 -23.13 5.75 4.90
N LEU A 48 -23.94 6.33 5.80
CA LEU A 48 -23.48 7.00 7.00
C LEU A 48 -23.95 6.23 8.23
N TYR A 49 -23.01 5.75 9.03
CA TYR A 49 -23.26 5.10 10.31
C TYR A 49 -22.89 6.05 11.43
N PHE A 50 -23.89 6.49 12.19
CA PHE A 50 -23.68 7.34 13.38
C PHE A 50 -23.79 6.51 14.65
N ASN A 51 -22.96 6.81 15.63
CA ASN A 51 -22.91 6.11 16.90
C ASN A 51 -23.96 6.63 17.91
N LYS A 52 -25.25 6.62 17.53
CA LYS A 52 -26.34 7.04 18.44
C LYS A 52 -26.67 5.99 19.49
N ASP A 53 -26.57 4.71 19.13
CA ASP A 53 -26.96 3.57 19.97
C ASP A 53 -25.79 2.62 20.30
N GLY A 54 -24.53 3.03 20.04
CA GLY A 54 -23.36 2.13 20.17
C GLY A 54 -23.24 1.07 19.06
N LEU A 55 -24.22 0.96 18.16
CA LEU A 55 -24.28 -0.08 17.13
C LEU A 55 -23.14 0.01 16.11
N ALA A 56 -22.77 1.23 15.70
CA ALA A 56 -21.67 1.45 14.76
C ALA A 56 -20.32 1.01 15.35
N ILE A 57 -20.05 1.38 16.61
CA ILE A 57 -18.84 0.96 17.33
C ILE A 57 -18.83 -0.56 17.55
N LYS A 58 -19.96 -1.17 17.90
CA LYS A 58 -20.05 -2.64 18.03
C LYS A 58 -19.75 -3.37 16.73
N LYS A 59 -20.25 -2.88 15.58
CA LYS A 59 -19.89 -3.44 14.27
C LYS A 59 -18.39 -3.32 13.99
N LEU A 60 -17.80 -2.14 14.18
CA LEU A 60 -16.36 -1.96 14.04
C LEU A 60 -15.58 -2.93 14.95
N GLN A 61 -16.03 -3.07 16.21
CA GLN A 61 -15.40 -3.94 17.20
C GLN A 61 -15.50 -5.42 16.80
N ASN A 62 -16.61 -5.85 16.21
CA ASN A 62 -16.74 -7.22 15.68
C ASN A 62 -15.70 -7.50 14.59
N GLY A 63 -15.45 -6.53 13.70
CA GLY A 63 -14.40 -6.65 12.69
C GLY A 63 -13.00 -6.77 13.30
N VAL A 64 -12.70 -5.95 14.32
CA VAL A 64 -11.46 -6.04 15.09
C VAL A 64 -11.32 -7.41 15.75
N ASN A 65 -12.37 -7.90 16.41
CA ASN A 65 -12.36 -9.19 17.09
C ASN A 65 -12.15 -10.35 16.11
N LYS A 66 -12.82 -10.36 14.94
CA LYS A 66 -12.60 -11.40 13.93
C LYS A 66 -11.15 -11.49 13.47
N LEU A 67 -10.51 -10.34 13.21
CA LEU A 67 -9.10 -10.29 12.83
C LEU A 67 -8.21 -10.77 13.99
N ALA A 68 -8.43 -10.24 15.20
CA ALA A 68 -7.61 -10.54 16.36
C ALA A 68 -7.77 -11.98 16.87
N ASP A 69 -8.96 -12.57 16.76
CA ASP A 69 -9.20 -13.97 17.12
C ASP A 69 -8.52 -14.91 16.12
N LEU A 70 -8.48 -14.56 14.82
CA LEU A 70 -7.78 -15.33 13.79
C LEU A 70 -6.25 -15.21 13.93
N VAL A 71 -5.72 -14.00 14.07
CA VAL A 71 -4.27 -13.78 14.26
C VAL A 71 -3.83 -14.28 15.64
N GLY A 72 -4.69 -14.17 16.64
CA GLY A 72 -4.42 -14.58 18.01
C GLY A 72 -4.20 -16.08 18.20
N VAL A 73 -4.72 -16.93 17.31
CA VAL A 73 -4.43 -18.38 17.40
C VAL A 73 -3.00 -18.74 17.00
N THR A 74 -2.31 -17.89 16.24
CA THR A 74 -0.90 -18.11 15.86
C THR A 74 0.08 -17.65 16.94
N LEU A 75 -0.38 -16.94 17.97
CA LEU A 75 0.48 -16.39 19.02
C LEU A 75 1.01 -17.49 19.96
N GLY A 76 2.33 -17.48 20.17
CA GLY A 76 3.05 -18.31 21.13
C GLY A 76 3.68 -19.57 20.51
N PRO A 77 4.52 -20.30 21.27
CA PRO A 77 5.28 -21.44 20.76
C PRO A 77 4.40 -22.64 20.36
N LYS A 78 3.16 -22.69 20.88
CA LYS A 78 2.13 -23.67 20.52
C LYS A 78 1.01 -23.00 19.71
N GLY A 79 1.37 -22.02 18.89
CA GLY A 79 0.48 -21.40 17.91
C GLY A 79 -0.11 -22.44 16.97
N ARG A 80 -1.35 -22.20 16.52
CA ARG A 80 -2.07 -23.07 15.60
C ARG A 80 -1.89 -22.58 14.18
N ASN A 81 -1.80 -23.52 13.25
CA ASN A 81 -1.76 -23.23 11.84
C ASN A 81 -3.10 -22.67 11.34
N VAL A 82 -3.03 -21.64 10.52
CA VAL A 82 -4.16 -21.08 9.77
C VAL A 82 -4.07 -21.57 8.33
N VAL A 83 -5.17 -22.10 7.83
CA VAL A 83 -5.27 -22.58 6.44
C VAL A 83 -5.89 -21.48 5.60
N LEU A 84 -5.15 -21.02 4.60
CA LEU A 84 -5.57 -20.00 3.65
C LEU A 84 -5.93 -20.66 2.32
N GLU A 85 -7.12 -20.31 1.81
CA GLU A 85 -7.55 -20.73 0.49
C GLU A 85 -6.72 -20.01 -0.57
N SER A 86 -6.14 -20.76 -1.51
CA SER A 86 -5.52 -20.20 -2.71
C SER A 86 -6.51 -20.24 -3.86
N LYS A 87 -6.59 -19.16 -4.66
CA LYS A 87 -7.44 -19.11 -5.86
C LYS A 87 -7.07 -20.19 -6.90
N TYR A 88 -5.81 -20.61 -6.89
CA TYR A 88 -5.27 -21.66 -7.75
C TYR A 88 -4.26 -22.51 -6.98
N GLY A 89 -4.31 -23.83 -7.13
CA GLY A 89 -3.38 -24.76 -6.49
C GLY A 89 -3.82 -25.23 -5.10
N SER A 90 -2.86 -25.70 -4.30
CA SER A 90 -3.09 -26.22 -2.96
C SER A 90 -3.29 -25.09 -1.93
N PRO A 91 -4.06 -25.32 -0.85
CA PRO A 91 -4.20 -24.34 0.23
C PRO A 91 -2.85 -24.07 0.90
N LYS A 92 -2.63 -22.82 1.32
CA LYS A 92 -1.40 -22.40 2.00
C LYS A 92 -1.61 -22.55 3.51
N ILE A 93 -0.76 -23.33 4.16
CA ILE A 93 -0.78 -23.48 5.62
C ILE A 93 0.25 -22.51 6.18
N VAL A 94 -0.17 -21.62 7.07
CA VAL A 94 0.68 -20.54 7.60
C VAL A 94 0.55 -20.46 9.11
N ASN A 95 1.68 -20.27 9.78
CA ASN A 95 1.76 -20.01 11.23
C ASN A 95 2.23 -18.57 11.54
N ASP A 96 2.43 -17.75 10.51
CA ASP A 96 2.82 -16.34 10.62
C ASP A 96 1.57 -15.43 10.67
N GLY A 97 1.52 -14.55 11.67
CA GLY A 97 0.44 -13.57 11.84
C GLY A 97 0.45 -12.44 10.81
N VAL A 98 1.60 -12.11 10.21
CA VAL A 98 1.73 -11.06 9.19
C VAL A 98 0.97 -11.45 7.93
N THR A 99 1.25 -12.65 7.42
CA THR A 99 0.60 -13.20 6.23
C THR A 99 -0.91 -13.36 6.46
N VAL A 100 -1.31 -13.86 7.62
CA VAL A 100 -2.73 -14.01 7.98
C VAL A 100 -3.41 -12.64 8.01
N ALA A 101 -2.83 -11.64 8.66
CA ALA A 101 -3.44 -10.31 8.73
C ALA A 101 -3.59 -9.63 7.36
N LYS A 102 -2.66 -9.87 6.43
CA LYS A 102 -2.72 -9.30 5.06
C LYS A 102 -3.90 -9.84 4.25
N GLU A 103 -4.20 -11.13 4.36
CA GLU A 103 -5.25 -11.81 3.58
C GLU A 103 -6.68 -11.57 4.10
N VAL A 104 -6.85 -11.13 5.36
CA VAL A 104 -8.18 -10.90 5.93
C VAL A 104 -8.86 -9.69 5.28
N GLU A 105 -9.97 -9.95 4.61
CA GLU A 105 -10.96 -8.95 4.20
C GLU A 105 -12.36 -9.43 4.57
N LEU A 106 -13.17 -8.53 5.15
CA LEU A 106 -14.53 -8.85 5.61
C LEU A 106 -15.58 -8.31 4.62
N GLU A 107 -16.70 -9.03 4.50
CA GLU A 107 -17.80 -8.67 3.61
C GLU A 107 -18.52 -7.37 4.02
N ASP A 108 -18.82 -7.22 5.33
CA ASP A 108 -19.41 -5.99 5.86
C ASP A 108 -18.33 -4.88 5.83
N PRO A 109 -18.55 -3.80 5.06
CA PRO A 109 -17.57 -2.72 4.95
C PRO A 109 -17.27 -2.04 6.29
N VAL A 110 -18.24 -1.94 7.22
CA VAL A 110 -17.99 -1.34 8.53
C VAL A 110 -17.07 -2.22 9.36
N GLU A 111 -17.33 -3.54 9.41
CA GLU A 111 -16.45 -4.49 10.09
C GLU A 111 -15.06 -4.51 9.43
N ASN A 112 -15.00 -4.46 8.10
CA ASN A 112 -13.75 -4.45 7.34
C ASN A 112 -12.89 -3.21 7.65
N ILE A 113 -13.51 -2.04 7.84
CA ILE A 113 -12.79 -0.83 8.29
C ILE A 113 -12.18 -1.07 9.67
N GLY A 114 -12.93 -1.67 10.60
CA GLY A 114 -12.43 -2.05 11.93
C GLY A 114 -11.20 -2.97 11.85
N ALA A 115 -11.28 -4.03 11.05
CA ALA A 115 -10.15 -4.93 10.82
C ALA A 115 -8.94 -4.21 10.18
N LYS A 116 -9.18 -3.34 9.18
CA LYS A 116 -8.12 -2.57 8.50
C LYS A 116 -7.40 -1.59 9.44
N LEU A 117 -8.11 -0.97 10.39
CA LEU A 117 -7.50 -0.09 11.39
C LEU A 117 -6.47 -0.82 12.24
N VAL A 118 -6.80 -2.02 12.73
CA VAL A 118 -5.89 -2.82 13.56
C VAL A 118 -4.77 -3.45 12.73
N ARG A 119 -5.07 -3.84 11.49
CA ARG A 119 -4.05 -4.29 10.52
C ARG A 119 -2.98 -3.22 10.28
N GLN A 120 -3.32 -1.94 10.32
CA GLN A 120 -2.36 -0.86 10.16
C GLN A 120 -1.37 -0.78 11.34
N ALA A 121 -1.80 -1.05 12.57
CA ALA A 121 -0.87 -1.16 13.71
C ALA A 121 0.09 -2.33 13.51
N ALA A 122 -0.41 -3.50 13.10
CA ALA A 122 0.40 -4.67 12.83
C ALA A 122 1.46 -4.38 11.75
N ALA A 123 1.06 -3.79 10.62
CA ALA A 123 1.96 -3.44 9.53
C ALA A 123 3.06 -2.48 9.97
N LYS A 124 2.71 -1.38 10.66
CA LYS A 124 3.71 -0.41 11.15
C LYS A 124 4.68 -1.01 12.17
N THR A 125 4.19 -1.92 13.02
CA THR A 125 5.03 -2.64 13.99
C THR A 125 6.06 -3.50 13.25
N ASN A 126 5.61 -4.23 12.22
CA ASN A 126 6.46 -5.04 11.38
C ASN A 126 7.52 -4.21 10.66
N ASP A 127 7.13 -3.07 10.07
CA ASP A 127 8.03 -2.23 9.28
C ASP A 127 9.17 -1.63 10.15
N LEU A 128 8.91 -1.37 11.43
CA LEU A 128 9.89 -0.74 12.34
C LEU A 128 10.70 -1.74 13.17
N ALA A 129 10.05 -2.79 13.68
CA ALA A 129 10.65 -3.72 14.62
C ALA A 129 10.88 -5.12 14.02
N GLY A 130 10.23 -5.45 12.90
CA GLY A 130 10.39 -6.73 12.21
C GLY A 130 9.70 -7.93 12.83
N ASP A 131 9.05 -7.75 13.98
CA ASP A 131 8.30 -8.78 14.72
C ASP A 131 7.19 -8.10 15.57
N GLY A 132 6.35 -8.88 16.24
CA GLY A 132 5.34 -8.42 17.19
C GLY A 132 3.99 -8.09 16.56
N THR A 133 3.74 -8.49 15.31
CA THR A 133 2.47 -8.20 14.62
C THR A 133 1.27 -8.81 15.33
N THR A 134 1.38 -10.08 15.75
CA THR A 134 0.37 -10.79 16.54
C THR A 134 0.12 -10.09 17.88
N THR A 135 1.19 -9.74 18.60
CA THR A 135 1.11 -9.04 19.89
C THR A 135 0.46 -7.67 19.77
N SER A 136 0.80 -6.90 18.74
CA SER A 136 0.23 -5.57 18.46
C SER A 136 -1.29 -5.65 18.21
N VAL A 137 -1.75 -6.65 17.43
CA VAL A 137 -3.17 -6.89 17.17
C VAL A 137 -3.93 -7.27 18.44
N VAL A 138 -3.39 -8.18 19.26
CA VAL A 138 -4.02 -8.66 20.50
C VAL A 138 -4.08 -7.54 21.55
N LEU A 139 -3.03 -6.72 21.67
CA LEU A 139 -3.04 -5.55 22.55
C LEU A 139 -4.05 -4.51 22.10
N ALA A 140 -4.13 -4.22 20.80
CA ALA A 140 -5.12 -3.30 20.24
C ALA A 140 -6.55 -3.81 20.52
N GLN A 141 -6.82 -5.11 20.32
CA GLN A 141 -8.10 -5.73 20.65
C GLN A 141 -8.45 -5.56 22.13
N GLY A 142 -7.48 -5.80 23.03
CA GLY A 142 -7.67 -5.66 24.48
C GLY A 142 -8.03 -4.23 24.88
N MET A 143 -7.26 -3.25 24.40
CA MET A 143 -7.50 -1.82 24.68
C MET A 143 -8.83 -1.33 24.11
N ILE A 144 -9.17 -1.73 22.88
CA ILE A 144 -10.46 -1.38 22.25
C ILE A 144 -11.62 -2.01 23.03
N THR A 145 -11.51 -3.29 23.40
CA THR A 145 -12.59 -4.00 24.07
C THR A 145 -12.89 -3.43 25.45
N GLU A 146 -11.86 -3.15 26.25
CA GLU A 146 -12.05 -2.52 27.56
C GLU A 146 -12.47 -1.04 27.42
N GLY A 147 -11.93 -0.32 26.44
CA GLY A 147 -12.31 1.07 26.16
C GLY A 147 -13.77 1.23 25.75
N VAL A 148 -14.28 0.38 24.86
CA VAL A 148 -15.68 0.41 24.42
C VAL A 148 -16.63 0.10 25.58
N LYS A 149 -16.27 -0.81 26.50
CA LYS A 149 -17.08 -1.09 27.71
C LYS A 149 -17.23 0.15 28.58
N VAL A 150 -16.14 0.89 28.79
CA VAL A 150 -16.13 2.11 29.60
C VAL A 150 -16.87 3.25 28.92
N VAL A 151 -16.68 3.44 27.61
CA VAL A 151 -17.42 4.47 26.84
C VAL A 151 -18.92 4.17 26.79
N ALA A 152 -19.30 2.90 26.68
CA ALA A 152 -20.71 2.50 26.76
C ALA A 152 -21.34 2.80 28.12
N ALA A 153 -20.55 2.95 29.18
CA ALA A 153 -21.00 3.39 30.50
C ALA A 153 -21.15 4.93 30.62
N GLY A 154 -20.86 5.68 29.55
CA GLY A 154 -21.05 7.14 29.48
C GLY A 154 -19.82 7.98 29.83
N ALA A 155 -18.65 7.37 29.99
CA ALA A 155 -17.41 8.09 30.28
C ALA A 155 -16.85 8.80 29.03
N ASN A 156 -16.16 9.93 29.23
CA ASN A 156 -15.67 10.76 28.13
C ASN A 156 -14.57 10.08 27.30
N PRO A 157 -14.80 9.79 26.00
CA PRO A 157 -13.81 9.14 25.14
C PRO A 157 -12.48 9.92 25.01
N VAL A 158 -12.54 11.25 25.07
CA VAL A 158 -11.36 12.10 24.90
C VAL A 158 -10.44 12.03 26.13
N GLN A 159 -11.00 12.01 27.33
CA GLN A 159 -10.18 11.92 28.55
C GLN A 159 -9.63 10.51 28.75
N ILE A 160 -10.43 9.48 28.45
CA ILE A 160 -9.97 8.08 28.47
C ILE A 160 -8.76 7.90 27.54
N THR A 161 -8.86 8.36 26.30
CA THR A 161 -7.78 8.20 25.32
C THR A 161 -6.53 9.01 25.67
N ARG A 162 -6.68 10.18 26.30
CA ARG A 162 -5.55 10.90 26.90
C ARG A 162 -4.89 10.10 28.03
N GLY A 163 -5.69 9.43 28.87
CA GLY A 163 -5.20 8.53 29.92
C GLY A 163 -4.41 7.35 29.33
N ILE A 164 -4.94 6.70 28.29
CA ILE A 164 -4.26 5.61 27.56
C ILE A 164 -2.92 6.08 27.00
N GLU A 165 -2.88 7.25 26.33
CA GLU A 165 -1.66 7.77 25.72
C GLU A 165 -0.58 8.15 26.76
N LYS A 166 -0.96 8.83 27.85
CA LYS A 166 -0.04 9.16 28.94
C LYS A 166 0.52 7.90 29.60
N THR A 167 -0.35 6.91 29.85
CA THR A 167 0.05 5.64 30.46
C THR A 167 0.99 4.86 29.56
N ALA A 168 0.68 4.76 28.26
CA ALA A 168 1.56 4.10 27.30
C ALA A 168 2.96 4.74 27.26
N LYS A 169 3.04 6.09 27.21
CA LYS A 169 4.33 6.81 27.23
C LYS A 169 5.13 6.54 28.51
N ALA A 170 4.48 6.60 29.67
CA ALA A 170 5.12 6.31 30.95
C ALA A 170 5.60 4.84 31.04
N LEU A 171 4.81 3.90 30.53
CA LEU A 171 5.20 2.49 30.46
C LEU A 171 6.37 2.24 29.51
N VAL A 172 6.50 2.99 28.42
CA VAL A 172 7.67 2.93 27.53
C VAL A 172 8.94 3.36 28.27
N SER A 173 8.88 4.44 29.05
CA SER A 173 10.00 4.85 29.90
C SER A 173 10.36 3.80 30.96
N GLU A 174 9.37 3.11 31.54
CA GLU A 174 9.62 1.99 32.46
C GLU A 174 10.18 0.76 31.75
N LEU A 175 9.74 0.46 30.53
CA LEU A 175 10.25 -0.62 29.70
C LEU A 175 11.73 -0.42 29.38
N GLN A 176 12.14 0.81 29.05
CA GLN A 176 13.55 1.14 28.82
C GLN A 176 14.43 0.86 30.05
N LYS A 177 13.93 1.12 31.26
CA LYS A 177 14.64 0.80 32.52
C LYS A 177 14.73 -0.71 32.79
N MET A 178 13.81 -1.49 32.23
CA MET A 178 13.75 -2.95 32.37
C MET A 178 14.57 -3.66 31.28
N SER A 179 14.93 -2.94 30.21
CA SER A 179 15.75 -3.43 29.11
C SER A 179 17.17 -3.72 29.59
N LYS A 180 17.73 -4.82 29.10
CA LYS A 180 19.14 -5.18 29.23
C LYS A 180 19.81 -5.06 27.86
N GLU A 181 21.03 -4.54 27.81
CA GLU A 181 21.83 -4.61 26.59
C GLU A 181 22.16 -6.08 26.24
N VAL A 182 22.14 -6.39 24.94
CA VAL A 182 22.33 -7.75 24.44
C VAL A 182 23.80 -8.15 24.46
N GLU A 183 24.07 -9.30 25.06
CA GLU A 183 25.35 -9.99 24.98
C GLU A 183 25.38 -10.94 23.77
N ASP A 184 26.58 -11.25 23.25
CA ASP A 184 26.71 -12.02 22.00
C ASP A 184 26.16 -13.46 22.12
N SER A 185 26.15 -14.03 23.33
CA SER A 185 25.51 -15.34 23.59
C SER A 185 23.98 -15.28 23.52
N GLU A 186 23.39 -14.15 23.85
CA GLU A 186 21.93 -13.96 23.89
C GLU A 186 21.36 -13.70 22.48
N LEU A 187 22.20 -13.33 21.50
CA LEU A 187 21.78 -13.14 20.10
C LEU A 187 21.20 -14.41 19.48
N ALA A 188 21.79 -15.56 19.77
CA ALA A 188 21.32 -16.86 19.28
C ALA A 188 19.94 -17.21 19.87
N ASP A 189 19.72 -16.89 21.15
CA ASP A 189 18.46 -17.13 21.83
C ASP A 189 17.34 -16.24 21.27
N VAL A 190 17.59 -14.94 21.09
CA VAL A 190 16.64 -14.01 20.46
C VAL A 190 16.27 -14.49 19.07
N ALA A 191 17.26 -14.86 18.26
CA ALA A 191 17.06 -15.38 16.92
C ALA A 191 16.24 -16.68 16.93
N ALA A 192 16.53 -17.59 17.85
CA ALA A 192 15.85 -18.87 17.97
C ALA A 192 14.38 -18.71 18.36
N VAL A 193 14.06 -17.80 19.30
CA VAL A 193 12.68 -17.51 19.72
C VAL A 193 11.86 -17.00 18.54
N SER A 194 12.37 -16.01 17.80
CA SER A 194 11.67 -15.46 16.62
C SER A 194 11.62 -16.46 15.45
N ALA A 195 12.57 -17.38 15.34
CA ALA A 195 12.53 -18.48 14.36
C ALA A 195 11.59 -19.64 14.75
N GLY A 196 10.77 -19.49 15.79
CA GLY A 196 9.84 -20.52 16.27
C GLY A 196 10.51 -21.62 17.09
N ASN A 197 11.43 -21.25 17.98
CA ASN A 197 12.30 -22.13 18.77
C ASN A 197 13.24 -23.01 17.93
N ASN A 198 13.76 -22.48 16.82
CA ASN A 198 14.75 -23.17 15.99
C ASN A 198 16.17 -22.64 16.25
N TYR A 199 16.93 -23.37 17.07
CA TYR A 199 18.31 -23.03 17.40
C TYR A 199 19.29 -23.18 16.24
N GLU A 200 19.03 -24.01 15.23
CA GLU A 200 19.91 -24.11 14.06
C GLU A 200 19.92 -22.79 13.26
N ILE A 201 18.73 -22.22 13.04
CA ILE A 201 18.58 -20.90 12.42
C ILE A 201 19.14 -19.81 13.34
N GLY A 202 18.85 -19.89 14.64
CA GLY A 202 19.31 -18.89 15.60
C GLY A 202 20.83 -18.78 15.67
N ASN A 203 21.52 -19.92 15.75
CA ASN A 203 22.98 -19.99 15.75
C ASN A 203 23.56 -19.45 14.43
N MET A 204 22.95 -19.77 13.28
CA MET A 204 23.40 -19.27 11.99
C MET A 204 23.31 -17.74 11.88
N ILE A 205 22.22 -17.15 12.41
CA ILE A 205 22.06 -15.69 12.43
C ILE A 205 23.08 -15.05 13.38
N ALA A 206 23.30 -15.63 14.56
CA ALA A 206 24.31 -15.15 15.50
C ALA A 206 25.73 -15.22 14.90
N GLU A 207 26.07 -16.32 14.24
CA GLU A 207 27.35 -16.46 13.51
C GLU A 207 27.48 -15.43 12.39
N ALA A 208 26.42 -15.17 11.64
CA ALA A 208 26.41 -14.14 10.60
C ALA A 208 26.70 -12.76 11.20
N MET A 209 25.96 -12.37 12.24
CA MET A 209 26.13 -11.10 12.94
C MET A 209 27.51 -10.95 13.57
N ASN A 210 28.09 -12.02 14.10
CA ASN A 210 29.45 -11.99 14.65
C ASN A 210 30.51 -11.76 13.57
N LYS A 211 30.30 -12.25 12.33
CA LYS A 211 31.23 -12.02 11.22
C LYS A 211 31.15 -10.62 10.64
N VAL A 212 29.94 -10.05 10.48
CA VAL A 212 29.75 -8.70 9.90
C VAL A 212 29.75 -7.57 10.94
N GLY A 213 29.67 -7.93 12.22
CA GLY A 213 29.54 -7.00 13.34
C GLY A 213 28.10 -6.52 13.57
N ARG A 214 27.89 -5.80 14.69
CA ARG A 214 26.56 -5.32 15.13
C ARG A 214 25.85 -4.40 14.12
N GLN A 215 26.62 -3.64 13.32
CA GLN A 215 26.10 -2.76 12.26
C GLN A 215 26.20 -3.37 10.87
N GLY A 216 26.60 -4.65 10.79
CA GLY A 216 26.76 -5.36 9.55
C GLY A 216 25.43 -5.69 8.88
N VAL A 217 25.47 -5.85 7.57
CA VAL A 217 24.29 -6.13 6.77
C VAL A 217 24.21 -7.64 6.55
N VAL A 218 23.06 -8.22 6.91
CA VAL A 218 22.75 -9.62 6.61
C VAL A 218 21.62 -9.64 5.57
N THR A 219 21.79 -10.44 4.53
CA THR A 219 20.84 -10.64 3.43
C THR A 219 20.47 -12.11 3.30
N LEU A 220 19.27 -12.37 2.80
CA LEU A 220 18.70 -13.71 2.68
C LEU A 220 18.56 -14.13 1.22
N GLU A 221 18.97 -15.35 0.93
CA GLU A 221 18.91 -15.97 -0.38
C GLU A 221 18.26 -17.35 -0.34
N GLU A 222 17.74 -17.77 -1.49
CA GLU A 222 17.18 -19.11 -1.67
C GLU A 222 18.31 -20.06 -2.07
N GLY A 223 18.52 -21.08 -1.24
CA GLY A 223 19.48 -22.14 -1.52
C GLY A 223 18.98 -23.03 -2.65
N LYS A 224 19.89 -23.43 -3.55
CA LYS A 224 19.63 -24.48 -4.55
C LYS A 224 19.72 -25.89 -3.97
N SER A 225 20.37 -26.01 -2.81
CA SER A 225 20.53 -27.24 -2.05
C SER A 225 19.57 -27.26 -0.87
N ALA A 226 19.35 -28.45 -0.29
CA ALA A 226 18.52 -28.58 0.91
C ALA A 226 19.20 -28.05 2.18
N GLU A 227 20.52 -27.91 2.18
CA GLU A 227 21.31 -27.42 3.30
C GLU A 227 21.35 -25.88 3.34
N ASN A 228 21.38 -25.33 4.56
CA ASN A 228 21.55 -23.90 4.78
C ASN A 228 23.04 -23.54 4.75
N ASN A 229 23.41 -22.48 4.03
CA ASN A 229 24.80 -22.03 3.92
C ASN A 229 24.94 -20.56 4.35
N LEU A 230 26.04 -20.24 5.01
CA LEU A 230 26.44 -18.88 5.38
C LEU A 230 27.78 -18.55 4.72
N TYR A 231 27.81 -17.50 3.90
CA TYR A 231 29.05 -16.92 3.42
C TYR A 231 29.03 -15.41 3.55
N VAL A 232 30.20 -14.82 3.73
CA VAL A 232 30.38 -13.38 3.82
C VAL A 232 31.00 -12.92 2.51
N VAL A 233 30.34 -11.96 1.88
CA VAL A 233 30.76 -11.33 0.65
C VAL A 233 30.98 -9.85 0.92
N GLU A 234 31.81 -9.24 0.08
CA GLU A 234 32.00 -7.81 0.12
C GLU A 234 30.72 -7.13 -0.38
N GLY A 235 30.32 -6.06 0.29
CA GLY A 235 29.11 -5.36 -0.08
C GLY A 235 28.84 -4.20 0.84
N MET A 236 27.87 -3.38 0.44
CA MET A 236 27.42 -2.23 1.22
C MET A 236 25.91 -2.06 1.11
N GLN A 237 25.29 -1.47 2.13
CA GLN A 237 23.89 -1.03 2.11
C GLN A 237 23.79 0.45 2.45
N PHE A 238 22.84 1.13 1.81
CA PHE A 238 22.51 2.52 2.12
C PHE A 238 21.01 2.80 1.95
N ASP A 239 20.53 3.84 2.66
CA ASP A 239 19.11 4.17 2.82
C ASP A 239 18.57 5.04 1.66
N ARG A 240 18.65 4.48 0.46
CA ARG A 240 17.99 5.00 -0.75
C ARG A 240 17.35 3.84 -1.49
N GLY A 241 16.06 3.95 -1.78
CA GLY A 241 15.37 2.97 -2.62
C GLY A 241 15.14 3.42 -4.06
N TYR A 242 14.32 2.65 -4.76
CA TYR A 242 13.95 2.93 -6.14
C TYR A 242 13.18 4.25 -6.27
N ILE A 243 13.44 5.00 -7.35
CA ILE A 243 12.70 6.24 -7.65
C ILE A 243 11.25 5.96 -8.00
N SER A 244 10.99 4.81 -8.64
CA SER A 244 9.67 4.42 -9.13
C SER A 244 9.35 2.96 -8.79
N PRO A 245 8.18 2.65 -8.20
CA PRO A 245 7.74 1.29 -7.94
C PRO A 245 7.60 0.42 -9.20
N TYR A 246 7.55 1.03 -10.38
CA TYR A 246 7.47 0.30 -11.65
C TYR A 246 8.77 -0.43 -12.04
N PHE A 247 9.87 -0.24 -11.30
CA PHE A 247 11.11 -1.01 -11.49
C PHE A 247 11.10 -2.38 -10.82
N VAL A 248 10.14 -2.63 -9.91
CA VAL A 248 10.02 -3.85 -9.12
C VAL A 248 10.06 -5.10 -10.01
N THR A 249 10.92 -6.05 -9.64
CA THR A 249 11.00 -7.37 -10.29
C THR A 249 10.07 -8.37 -9.61
N ASP A 250 10.00 -8.32 -8.27
CA ASP A 250 9.17 -9.19 -7.45
C ASP A 250 8.02 -8.38 -6.83
N SER A 251 6.81 -8.61 -7.32
CA SER A 251 5.60 -7.92 -6.84
C SER A 251 5.16 -8.32 -5.43
N GLU A 252 5.58 -9.48 -4.92
CA GLU A 252 5.21 -9.92 -3.57
C GLU A 252 6.03 -9.17 -2.52
N LYS A 253 7.34 -9.08 -2.73
CA LYS A 253 8.25 -8.35 -1.83
C LYS A 253 8.32 -6.85 -2.10
N MET A 254 7.86 -6.40 -3.25
CA MET A 254 8.06 -5.02 -3.73
C MET A 254 9.55 -4.64 -3.77
N SER A 255 10.40 -5.56 -4.28
CA SER A 255 11.84 -5.37 -4.40
C SER A 255 12.31 -5.52 -5.86
N VAL A 256 13.44 -4.88 -6.17
CA VAL A 256 14.20 -5.11 -7.40
C VAL A 256 15.38 -6.00 -7.06
N GLU A 257 15.47 -7.16 -7.69
CA GLU A 257 16.58 -8.10 -7.53
C GLU A 257 17.24 -8.31 -8.91
N TYR A 258 18.53 -7.98 -9.03
CA TYR A 258 19.32 -8.20 -10.25
C TYR A 258 20.61 -8.94 -9.92
N GLU A 259 20.93 -9.96 -10.73
CA GLU A 259 22.19 -10.69 -10.69
C GLU A 259 23.12 -10.20 -11.81
N ASN A 260 24.44 -10.19 -11.55
CA ASN A 260 25.48 -9.73 -12.47
C ASN A 260 25.15 -8.35 -13.07
N CYS A 261 24.87 -7.39 -12.20
CA CYS A 261 24.39 -6.06 -12.56
C CYS A 261 25.56 -5.09 -12.76
N LYS A 262 25.43 -4.23 -13.77
CA LYS A 262 26.36 -3.11 -13.98
C LYS A 262 25.82 -1.84 -13.33
N LEU A 263 26.71 -1.05 -12.73
CA LEU A 263 26.37 0.18 -12.04
C LEU A 263 26.86 1.40 -12.83
N LEU A 264 25.93 2.31 -13.09
CA LEU A 264 26.21 3.62 -13.67
C LEU A 264 26.15 4.66 -12.55
N LEU A 265 27.27 5.31 -12.26
CA LEU A 265 27.40 6.30 -11.19
C LEU A 265 27.53 7.70 -11.80
N VAL A 266 26.57 8.58 -11.53
CA VAL A 266 26.52 9.94 -12.09
C VAL A 266 26.34 10.96 -10.96
N ASP A 267 27.20 11.98 -10.92
CA ASP A 267 27.10 13.00 -9.87
C ASP A 267 25.97 14.00 -10.14
N LYS A 268 25.68 14.30 -11.42
CA LYS A 268 24.63 15.24 -11.84
C LYS A 268 23.26 14.59 -12.04
N LYS A 269 22.22 15.43 -12.14
CA LYS A 269 20.86 15.04 -12.52
C LYS A 269 20.78 14.67 -13.99
N ILE A 270 19.99 13.64 -14.30
CA ILE A 270 19.74 13.20 -15.68
C ILE A 270 18.41 13.80 -16.15
N ASN A 271 18.49 14.72 -17.09
CA ASN A 271 17.32 15.40 -17.66
C ASN A 271 16.81 14.67 -18.89
N ASN A 272 17.70 14.36 -19.83
CA ASN A 272 17.36 13.77 -21.12
C ASN A 272 17.66 12.28 -21.16
N ALA A 273 16.76 11.50 -21.77
CA ALA A 273 17.02 10.08 -22.06
C ALA A 273 18.07 9.87 -23.17
N ARG A 274 18.37 10.90 -23.97
CA ARG A 274 19.30 10.82 -25.11
C ARG A 274 20.73 10.54 -24.67
N ASP A 275 21.11 11.14 -23.56
CA ASP A 275 22.45 11.09 -23.01
C ASP A 275 22.79 9.67 -22.50
N LEU A 276 21.76 8.87 -22.22
CA LEU A 276 21.88 7.47 -21.80
C LEU A 276 21.86 6.46 -22.95
N ILE A 277 21.59 6.88 -24.19
CA ILE A 277 21.35 5.94 -25.31
C ILE A 277 22.54 5.01 -25.52
N THR A 278 23.77 5.54 -25.50
CA THR A 278 25.00 4.76 -25.73
C THR A 278 25.15 3.62 -24.72
N ILE A 279 24.95 3.92 -23.45
CA ILE A 279 25.03 2.94 -22.35
C ILE A 279 23.87 1.94 -22.41
N LEU A 280 22.66 2.40 -22.72
CA LEU A 280 21.49 1.53 -22.82
C LEU A 280 21.59 0.57 -24.02
N GLU A 281 22.16 1.01 -25.14
CA GLU A 281 22.45 0.15 -26.29
C GLU A 281 23.49 -0.93 -25.96
N ASP A 282 24.53 -0.57 -25.20
CA ASP A 282 25.51 -1.57 -24.74
C ASP A 282 24.88 -2.58 -23.78
N ALA A 283 24.01 -2.12 -22.86
CA ALA A 283 23.27 -3.01 -21.97
C ALA A 283 22.35 -3.98 -22.73
N ILE A 284 21.69 -3.53 -23.80
CA ILE A 284 20.89 -4.41 -24.68
C ILE A 284 21.78 -5.42 -25.40
N ARG A 285 22.92 -4.98 -25.95
CA ARG A 285 23.87 -5.83 -26.67
C ARG A 285 24.48 -6.89 -25.75
N GLY A 286 24.84 -6.50 -24.53
CA GLY A 286 25.43 -7.36 -23.52
C GLY A 286 24.43 -8.20 -22.74
N GLY A 287 23.14 -7.89 -22.80
CA GLY A 287 22.08 -8.64 -22.15
C GLY A 287 22.14 -8.62 -20.62
N TYR A 288 22.80 -7.63 -20.02
CA TYR A 288 22.96 -7.51 -18.57
C TYR A 288 22.04 -6.43 -17.97
N PRO A 289 21.63 -6.56 -16.70
CA PRO A 289 20.86 -5.53 -16.02
C PRO A 289 21.74 -4.35 -15.61
N ILE A 290 21.17 -3.14 -15.62
CA ILE A 290 21.87 -1.91 -15.22
C ILE A 290 21.15 -1.18 -14.08
N LEU A 291 21.92 -0.77 -13.07
CA LEU A 291 21.48 0.09 -11.98
C LEU A 291 22.06 1.49 -12.18
N ILE A 292 21.19 2.49 -12.25
CA ILE A 292 21.59 3.90 -12.35
C ILE A 292 21.54 4.54 -10.97
N VAL A 293 22.68 5.08 -10.52
CA VAL A 293 22.81 5.87 -9.29
C VAL A 293 23.14 7.30 -9.68
N THR A 294 22.22 8.21 -9.42
CA THR A 294 22.33 9.63 -9.81
C THR A 294 21.73 10.54 -8.75
N GLU A 295 22.07 11.82 -8.73
CA GLU A 295 21.42 12.80 -7.84
C GLU A 295 19.89 12.78 -8.00
N ASP A 296 19.41 12.84 -9.25
CA ASP A 296 17.99 12.73 -9.56
C ASP A 296 17.75 12.42 -11.05
N ILE A 297 16.56 11.91 -11.37
CA ILE A 297 16.11 11.67 -12.75
C ILE A 297 14.83 12.45 -13.00
N GLU A 298 14.81 13.28 -14.05
CA GLU A 298 13.62 14.03 -14.45
C GLU A 298 12.53 13.13 -15.04
N GLN A 299 11.29 13.63 -15.06
CA GLN A 299 10.11 12.85 -15.45
C GLN A 299 10.19 12.30 -16.88
N GLU A 300 10.78 13.04 -17.82
CA GLU A 300 10.93 12.61 -19.21
C GLU A 300 11.85 11.39 -19.34
N ALA A 301 13.05 11.48 -18.74
CA ALA A 301 13.99 10.37 -18.69
C ALA A 301 13.38 9.18 -17.94
N LEU A 302 12.79 9.40 -16.76
CA LEU A 302 12.19 8.35 -15.94
C LEU A 302 11.06 7.61 -16.68
N ALA A 303 10.17 8.34 -17.36
CA ALA A 303 9.08 7.73 -18.13
C ALA A 303 9.61 6.82 -19.23
N THR A 304 10.67 7.23 -19.92
CA THR A 304 11.32 6.43 -20.96
C THR A 304 11.93 5.14 -20.40
N LEU A 305 12.62 5.23 -19.26
CA LEU A 305 13.19 4.06 -18.58
C LEU A 305 12.11 3.08 -18.11
N VAL A 306 11.03 3.59 -17.51
CA VAL A 306 9.92 2.77 -17.02
C VAL A 306 9.19 2.06 -18.17
N VAL A 307 8.89 2.75 -19.26
CA VAL A 307 8.23 2.13 -20.43
C VAL A 307 9.09 1.02 -21.02
N ASN A 308 10.40 1.23 -21.15
CA ASN A 308 11.31 0.22 -21.68
C ASN A 308 11.48 -0.98 -20.73
N ARG A 309 11.46 -0.75 -19.42
CA ARG A 309 11.46 -1.82 -18.41
C ARG A 309 10.19 -2.67 -18.47
N LEU A 310 9.02 -2.03 -18.59
CA LEU A 310 7.72 -2.72 -18.66
C LEU A 310 7.58 -3.52 -19.96
N ARG A 311 8.20 -3.06 -21.05
CA ARG A 311 8.27 -3.83 -22.32
C ARG A 311 9.23 -5.02 -22.25
N GLY A 312 10.04 -5.12 -21.20
CA GLY A 312 11.02 -6.19 -21.01
C GLY A 312 12.27 -6.08 -21.90
N ALA A 313 12.42 -5.00 -22.68
CA ALA A 313 13.57 -4.80 -23.55
C ALA A 313 14.85 -4.48 -22.76
N LEU A 314 14.70 -3.82 -21.61
CA LEU A 314 15.80 -3.39 -20.74
C LEU A 314 15.51 -3.80 -19.29
N LYS A 315 16.46 -4.48 -18.65
CA LYS A 315 16.44 -4.73 -17.20
C LYS A 315 17.16 -3.58 -16.51
N ILE A 316 16.39 -2.57 -16.10
CA ILE A 316 16.92 -1.33 -15.52
C ILE A 316 16.23 -1.02 -14.20
N ALA A 317 16.98 -0.40 -13.29
CA ALA A 317 16.45 0.28 -12.12
C ALA A 317 17.24 1.57 -11.87
N ALA A 318 16.58 2.55 -11.26
CA ALA A 318 17.19 3.82 -10.91
C ALA A 318 16.95 4.16 -9.45
N ILE A 319 18.02 4.62 -8.81
CA ILE A 319 18.07 5.03 -7.40
C ILE A 319 18.70 6.42 -7.28
N LYS A 320 18.33 7.13 -6.22
CA LYS A 320 18.99 8.38 -5.87
C LYS A 320 20.31 8.11 -5.15
N ALA A 321 21.30 8.96 -5.40
CA ALA A 321 22.57 8.91 -4.70
C ALA A 321 22.36 9.16 -3.18
N PRO A 322 23.09 8.45 -2.31
CA PRO A 322 23.07 8.70 -0.88
C PRO A 322 23.78 10.01 -0.53
N GLY A 323 23.30 10.70 0.50
CA GLY A 323 23.84 12.00 0.93
C GLY A 323 23.44 13.19 0.06
N PHE A 324 24.06 14.35 0.33
CA PHE A 324 23.85 15.62 -0.37
C PHE A 324 25.17 16.40 -0.43
N GLY A 325 25.33 17.30 -1.41
CA GLY A 325 26.54 18.12 -1.56
C GLY A 325 27.81 17.29 -1.71
N GLU A 326 28.90 17.71 -1.07
CA GLU A 326 30.20 17.01 -1.13
C GLU A 326 30.14 15.57 -0.62
N ARG A 327 29.27 15.28 0.36
CA ARG A 327 29.10 13.92 0.88
C ARG A 327 28.55 12.97 -0.16
N LYS A 328 27.67 13.44 -1.04
CA LYS A 328 27.15 12.64 -2.16
C LYS A 328 28.30 12.19 -3.05
N SER A 329 29.18 13.12 -3.43
CA SER A 329 30.36 12.81 -4.24
C SER A 329 31.29 11.81 -3.54
N GLN A 330 31.53 11.97 -2.24
CA GLN A 330 32.31 11.01 -1.44
C GLN A 330 31.69 9.61 -1.37
N TYR A 331 30.36 9.52 -1.18
CA TYR A 331 29.66 8.22 -1.18
C TYR A 331 29.66 7.57 -2.56
N LEU A 332 29.53 8.35 -3.64
CA LEU A 332 29.64 7.83 -5.00
C LEU A 332 31.04 7.27 -5.27
N ASP A 333 32.10 7.91 -4.77
CA ASP A 333 33.47 7.37 -4.85
C ASP A 333 33.62 6.07 -4.06
N ASP A 334 32.96 5.95 -2.90
CA ASP A 334 32.98 4.74 -2.09
C ASP A 334 32.29 3.58 -2.83
N ILE A 335 31.12 3.83 -3.46
CA ILE A 335 30.41 2.84 -4.29
C ILE A 335 31.25 2.48 -5.53
N ALA A 336 31.90 3.47 -6.15
CA ALA A 336 32.79 3.26 -7.30
C ALA A 336 33.95 2.35 -6.94
N THR A 337 34.61 2.59 -5.80
CA THR A 337 35.72 1.77 -5.28
C THR A 337 35.25 0.34 -5.00
N LEU A 338 34.08 0.17 -4.37
CA LEU A 338 33.54 -1.17 -4.07
C LEU A 338 33.23 -1.96 -5.36
N THR A 339 32.72 -1.29 -6.39
CA THR A 339 32.25 -1.95 -7.63
C THR A 339 33.26 -1.92 -8.77
N GLY A 340 34.44 -1.32 -8.58
CA GLY A 340 35.45 -1.12 -9.62
C GLY A 340 35.01 -0.20 -10.76
N GLY A 341 33.99 0.64 -10.53
CA GLY A 341 33.49 1.61 -11.50
C GLY A 341 34.16 2.98 -11.38
N THR A 342 33.85 3.89 -12.30
CA THR A 342 34.27 5.30 -12.21
C THR A 342 33.06 6.22 -12.19
N VAL A 343 33.10 7.27 -11.35
CA VAL A 343 32.00 8.23 -11.24
C VAL A 343 32.07 9.22 -12.39
N ILE A 344 30.97 9.35 -13.13
CA ILE A 344 30.87 10.32 -14.23
C ILE A 344 30.67 11.71 -13.63
N ARG A 345 31.71 12.54 -13.77
CA ARG A 345 31.74 13.95 -13.38
C ARG A 345 32.13 14.82 -14.56
N GLU A 346 31.27 15.75 -14.93
CA GLU A 346 31.56 16.74 -15.98
C GLU A 346 32.75 17.65 -15.60
N GLU A 347 32.98 17.88 -14.30
CA GLU A 347 34.12 18.66 -13.80
C GLU A 347 35.47 18.01 -14.13
N VAL A 348 35.51 16.67 -14.23
CA VAL A 348 36.68 15.89 -14.61
C VAL A 348 36.74 15.69 -16.13
N GLY A 349 35.78 16.22 -16.88
CA GLY A 349 35.68 16.12 -18.34
C GLY A 349 35.03 14.84 -18.86
N LEU A 350 34.43 14.02 -17.99
CA LEU A 350 33.68 12.81 -18.35
C LEU A 350 32.19 13.16 -18.53
N SER A 351 31.74 13.13 -19.79
CA SER A 351 30.33 13.35 -20.16
C SER A 351 29.58 12.03 -20.32
N LEU A 352 28.30 12.02 -19.95
CA LEU A 352 27.43 10.82 -20.02
C LEU A 352 27.34 10.22 -21.43
N ASP A 353 27.26 11.07 -22.46
CA ASP A 353 27.14 10.65 -23.86
C ASP A 353 28.32 9.81 -24.38
N LYS A 354 29.50 10.03 -23.79
CA LYS A 354 30.77 9.40 -24.19
C LYS A 354 31.22 8.31 -23.22
N ALA A 355 30.35 7.92 -22.28
CA ALA A 355 30.68 6.89 -21.32
C ALA A 355 30.74 5.52 -22.01
N ASP A 356 31.90 4.87 -21.93
CA ASP A 356 32.10 3.52 -22.40
C ASP A 356 31.82 2.49 -21.30
N ARG A 357 31.78 1.21 -21.70
CA ARG A 357 31.57 0.08 -20.78
C ARG A 357 32.56 0.03 -19.61
N ASP A 358 33.78 0.53 -19.81
CA ASP A 358 34.84 0.52 -18.80
C ASP A 358 34.54 1.44 -17.60
N VAL A 359 33.62 2.40 -17.77
CA VAL A 359 33.18 3.30 -16.70
C VAL A 359 32.22 2.59 -15.72
N LEU A 360 31.53 1.55 -16.19
CA LEU A 360 30.49 0.87 -15.42
C LEU A 360 31.09 -0.04 -14.35
N GLY A 361 30.64 0.16 -13.11
CA GLY A 361 30.94 -0.76 -12.00
C GLY A 361 30.26 -2.11 -12.18
N THR A 362 30.76 -3.13 -11.49
CA THR A 362 30.20 -4.49 -11.49
C THR A 362 29.76 -4.88 -10.09
N ALA A 363 28.60 -5.51 -9.99
CA ALA A 363 28.13 -6.14 -8.76
C ALA A 363 27.61 -7.55 -9.06
N ALA A 364 27.94 -8.50 -8.19
CA ALA A 364 27.43 -9.86 -8.28
C ALA A 364 25.91 -9.89 -8.12
N LYS A 365 25.39 -9.08 -7.18
CA LYS A 365 23.94 -8.95 -6.96
C LYS A 365 23.59 -7.58 -6.40
N VAL A 366 22.43 -7.08 -6.79
CA VAL A 366 21.85 -5.83 -6.26
C VAL A 366 20.42 -6.10 -5.83
N VAL A 367 20.08 -5.66 -4.62
CA VAL A 367 18.72 -5.69 -4.08
C VAL A 367 18.30 -4.26 -3.72
N VAL A 368 17.25 -3.75 -4.36
CA VAL A 368 16.69 -2.42 -4.11
C VAL A 368 15.28 -2.56 -3.54
N THR A 369 15.05 -2.03 -2.34
CA THR A 369 13.73 -1.90 -1.74
C THR A 369 13.22 -0.46 -1.89
N LYS A 370 12.07 -0.15 -1.29
CA LYS A 370 11.53 1.22 -1.28
C LYS A 370 12.44 2.21 -0.55
N ASP A 371 13.11 1.75 0.51
CA ASP A 371 13.83 2.63 1.43
C ASP A 371 15.34 2.37 1.45
N SER A 372 15.81 1.21 0.95
CA SER A 372 17.23 0.84 0.99
C SER A 372 17.72 0.18 -0.29
N THR A 373 19.03 0.25 -0.55
CA THR A 373 19.71 -0.48 -1.62
C THR A 373 20.89 -1.23 -1.03
N THR A 374 20.99 -2.52 -1.35
CA THR A 374 22.10 -3.40 -0.98
C THR A 374 22.85 -3.83 -2.23
N ILE A 375 24.16 -3.61 -2.24
CA ILE A 375 25.07 -4.00 -3.33
C ILE A 375 25.99 -5.08 -2.79
N VAL A 376 26.03 -6.21 -3.48
CA VAL A 376 26.95 -7.31 -3.22
C VAL A 376 28.00 -7.33 -4.32
N GLY A 377 29.26 -7.10 -3.94
CA GLY A 377 30.42 -7.08 -4.81
C GLY A 377 30.83 -8.48 -5.30
N ASP A 378 31.74 -8.50 -6.28
CA ASP A 378 32.31 -9.72 -6.86
C ASP A 378 33.65 -10.14 -6.21
N GLY A 379 34.14 -9.38 -5.24
CA GLY A 379 35.36 -9.64 -4.47
C GLY A 379 36.66 -9.25 -5.17
N THR A 380 36.59 -8.54 -6.30
CA THR A 380 37.77 -8.18 -7.10
C THR A 380 38.55 -6.97 -6.53
N THR A 381 37.89 -6.11 -5.76
CA THR A 381 38.37 -4.79 -5.33
C THR A 381 38.75 -4.70 -3.85
N GLN A 382 38.91 -5.85 -3.16
CA GLN A 382 39.17 -5.93 -1.72
C GLN A 382 40.35 -5.03 -1.25
N ASP A 383 41.46 -5.05 -1.98
CA ASP A 383 42.64 -4.22 -1.66
C ASP A 383 42.35 -2.72 -1.78
N GLU A 384 41.52 -2.31 -2.73
CA GLU A 384 41.13 -0.92 -2.93
C GLU A 384 40.18 -0.44 -1.82
N VAL A 385 39.23 -1.30 -1.43
CA VAL A 385 38.32 -1.04 -0.29
C VAL A 385 39.14 -0.87 1.00
N ASN A 386 40.12 -1.73 1.27
CA ASN A 386 40.98 -1.62 2.45
C ASN A 386 41.82 -0.33 2.46
N LYS A 387 42.35 0.08 1.29
CA LYS A 387 43.03 1.37 1.14
C LYS A 387 42.08 2.53 1.42
N ARG A 388 40.85 2.47 0.91
CA ARG A 388 39.83 3.50 1.13
C ARG A 388 39.43 3.61 2.60
N VAL A 389 39.22 2.48 3.28
CA VAL A 389 38.95 2.46 4.73
C VAL A 389 40.11 3.09 5.52
N THR A 390 41.35 2.79 5.15
CA THR A 390 42.54 3.40 5.80
C THR A 390 42.60 4.91 5.58
N GLN A 391 42.26 5.39 4.38
CA GLN A 391 42.16 6.83 4.11
C GLN A 391 41.11 7.51 4.99
N ILE A 392 39.93 6.90 5.16
CA ILE A 392 38.85 7.45 5.98
C ILE A 392 39.24 7.43 7.47
N LYS A 393 39.95 6.40 7.94
CA LYS A 393 40.50 6.36 9.32
C LYS A 393 41.44 7.54 9.59
N ASN A 394 42.35 7.82 8.65
CA ASN A 394 43.24 8.98 8.78
C ASN A 394 42.46 10.32 8.80
N GLN A 395 41.34 10.41 8.07
CA GLN A 395 40.47 11.59 8.11
C GLN A 395 39.78 11.76 9.48
N ILE A 396 39.42 10.66 10.16
CA ILE A 396 38.83 10.70 11.51
C ILE A 396 39.80 11.25 12.55
N GLU A 397 41.08 10.91 12.45
CA GLU A 397 42.11 11.40 13.37
C GLU A 397 42.33 12.91 13.24
N VAL A 398 42.19 13.45 12.03
CA VAL A 398 42.33 14.89 11.74
C VAL A 398 41.04 15.66 12.04
N ALA A 399 39.88 15.02 11.99
CA ALA A 399 38.59 15.68 12.22
C ALA A 399 38.46 16.19 13.66
N GLU A 400 38.18 17.48 13.83
CA GLU A 400 37.95 18.08 15.16
C GLU A 400 36.49 17.94 15.61
N GLN A 401 35.56 17.87 14.67
CA GLN A 401 34.12 17.86 14.95
C GLN A 401 33.58 16.44 15.15
N GLU A 402 32.87 16.22 16.27
CA GLU A 402 32.27 14.92 16.59
C GLU A 402 31.28 14.44 15.51
N TYR A 403 30.51 15.38 14.95
CA TYR A 403 29.57 15.09 13.86
C TYR A 403 30.27 14.56 12.59
N GLU A 404 31.47 15.03 12.28
CA GLU A 404 32.24 14.52 11.14
C GLU A 404 32.78 13.13 11.43
N LYS A 405 33.29 12.90 12.65
CA LYS A 405 33.75 11.57 13.09
C LYS A 405 32.64 10.54 13.02
N GLU A 406 31.44 10.88 13.49
CA GLU A 406 30.26 10.01 13.41
C GLU A 406 29.95 9.63 11.97
N LYS A 407 29.98 10.59 11.04
CA LYS A 407 29.68 10.35 9.61
C LYS A 407 30.77 9.57 8.89
N LEU A 408 32.03 9.77 9.24
CA LEU A 408 33.15 8.98 8.72
C LEU A 408 33.11 7.54 9.27
N ASN A 409 32.73 7.35 10.54
CA ASN A 409 32.50 6.03 11.13
C ASN A 409 31.34 5.30 10.42
N GLU A 410 30.26 6.01 10.10
CA GLU A 410 29.13 5.44 9.32
C GLU A 410 29.60 4.95 7.94
N ARG A 411 30.49 5.70 7.28
CA ARG A 411 31.09 5.30 5.99
C ARG A 411 31.99 4.08 6.12
N ILE A 412 32.84 4.05 7.15
CA ILE A 412 33.68 2.88 7.44
C ILE A 412 32.81 1.66 7.67
N ALA A 413 31.79 1.75 8.53
CA ALA A 413 30.90 0.64 8.83
C ALA A 413 30.27 0.05 7.56
N LYS A 414 29.83 0.91 6.62
CA LYS A 414 29.25 0.50 5.34
C LYS A 414 30.25 -0.14 4.37
N LEU A 415 31.53 0.21 4.45
CA LEU A 415 32.59 -0.35 3.60
C LEU A 415 33.23 -1.60 4.21
N SER A 416 33.45 -1.62 5.53
CA SER A 416 34.18 -2.69 6.22
C SER A 416 33.27 -3.79 6.77
N GLY A 417 31.98 -3.50 7.01
CA GLY A 417 31.05 -4.46 7.60
C GLY A 417 30.77 -5.67 6.71
N GLY A 418 30.98 -5.53 5.39
CA GLY A 418 30.64 -6.56 4.41
C GLY A 418 29.14 -6.88 4.43
N VAL A 419 28.76 -7.88 3.64
CA VAL A 419 27.40 -8.41 3.60
C VAL A 419 27.45 -9.91 3.87
N ALA A 420 26.82 -10.34 4.96
CA ALA A 420 26.59 -11.75 5.19
C ALA A 420 25.39 -12.18 4.35
N VAL A 421 25.55 -13.29 3.63
CA VAL A 421 24.47 -13.91 2.86
C VAL A 421 24.14 -15.24 3.51
N ILE A 422 22.89 -15.38 3.95
CA ILE A 422 22.33 -16.63 4.46
C ILE A 422 21.50 -17.25 3.33
N GLN A 423 21.94 -18.39 2.82
CA GLN A 423 21.18 -19.22 1.88
C GLN A 423 20.32 -20.21 2.65
N VAL A 424 19.00 -20.10 2.48
CA VAL A 424 18.02 -20.98 3.11
C VAL A 424 17.68 -22.12 2.15
N GLY A 425 18.00 -23.35 2.56
CA GLY A 425 17.70 -24.57 1.84
C GLY A 425 16.46 -25.29 2.38
N ALA A 426 15.73 -25.97 1.49
CA ALA A 426 14.65 -26.88 1.88
C ALA A 426 14.43 -28.01 0.87
N GLN A 427 13.68 -29.03 1.26
CA GLN A 427 13.36 -30.17 0.40
C GLN A 427 12.20 -29.87 -0.57
N THR A 428 11.32 -28.93 -0.21
CA THR A 428 10.17 -28.51 -1.03
C THR A 428 10.10 -27.00 -1.16
N GLU A 429 9.54 -26.49 -2.26
CA GLU A 429 9.39 -25.04 -2.48
C GLU A 429 8.50 -24.37 -1.42
N THR A 430 7.45 -25.06 -0.96
CA THR A 430 6.56 -24.56 0.10
C THR A 430 7.30 -24.40 1.42
N GLU A 431 8.12 -25.39 1.79
CA GLU A 431 8.95 -25.35 2.99
C GLU A 431 10.04 -24.29 2.86
N LEU A 432 10.64 -24.12 1.68
CA LEU A 432 11.66 -23.10 1.42
C LEU A 432 11.11 -21.69 1.66
N LYS A 433 9.94 -21.38 1.10
CA LYS A 433 9.28 -20.08 1.29
C LYS A 433 8.92 -19.84 2.76
N GLU A 434 8.44 -20.88 3.46
CA GLU A 434 8.11 -20.77 4.87
C GLU A 434 9.36 -20.55 5.73
N LYS A 435 10.42 -21.37 5.55
CA LYS A 435 11.69 -21.22 6.26
C LYS A 435 12.30 -19.85 6.03
N LYS A 436 12.30 -19.37 4.78
CA LYS A 436 12.83 -18.05 4.43
C LYS A 436 12.14 -16.93 5.21
N LEU A 437 10.79 -16.94 5.26
CA LEU A 437 10.02 -15.95 6.04
C LEU A 437 10.40 -16.01 7.53
N ARG A 438 10.52 -17.21 8.11
CA ARG A 438 10.94 -17.35 9.52
C ARG A 438 12.35 -16.80 9.77
N VAL A 439 13.29 -17.04 8.85
CA VAL A 439 14.67 -16.52 8.98
C VAL A 439 14.69 -15.01 8.82
N GLU A 440 13.85 -14.45 7.95
CA GLU A 440 13.69 -13.00 7.78
C GLU A 440 13.17 -12.33 9.06
N ASP A 441 12.11 -12.88 9.66
CA ASP A 441 11.57 -12.38 10.92
C ASP A 441 12.60 -12.48 12.06
N ALA A 442 13.32 -13.60 12.16
CA ALA A 442 14.38 -13.79 13.15
C ALA A 442 15.56 -12.82 12.95
N LEU A 443 15.93 -12.52 11.71
CA LEU A 443 16.97 -11.55 11.41
C LEU A 443 16.55 -10.12 11.79
N ASN A 444 15.29 -9.76 11.55
CA ASN A 444 14.83 -8.43 11.91
C ASN A 444 14.67 -8.28 13.43
N ALA A 445 14.19 -9.32 14.13
CA ALA A 445 14.09 -9.34 15.59
C ALA A 445 15.46 -9.23 16.28
N THR A 446 16.48 -9.92 15.77
CA THR A 446 17.86 -9.79 16.29
C THR A 446 18.44 -8.40 16.09
N LYS A 447 18.23 -7.78 14.91
CA LYS A 447 18.61 -6.37 14.69
C LYS A 447 17.91 -5.44 15.69
N ALA A 448 16.60 -5.63 15.89
CA ALA A 448 15.83 -4.85 16.85
C ALA A 448 16.33 -5.00 18.30
N ALA A 449 16.82 -6.20 18.66
CA ALA A 449 17.40 -6.48 19.97
C ALA A 449 18.76 -5.79 20.17
N VAL A 450 19.60 -5.74 19.12
CA VAL A 450 20.89 -5.03 19.15
C VAL A 450 20.70 -3.52 19.33
N GLU A 451 19.62 -2.94 18.79
CA GLU A 451 19.36 -1.49 18.84
C GLU A 451 18.84 -0.98 20.19
N GLU A 452 17.84 -1.63 20.79
CA GLU A 452 17.18 -1.14 22.02
C GLU A 452 17.32 -2.09 23.22
N GLY A 453 18.04 -3.19 23.05
CA GLY A 453 18.20 -4.23 24.06
C GLY A 453 17.07 -5.26 24.08
N ILE A 454 17.06 -6.05 25.14
CA ILE A 454 16.16 -7.19 25.34
C ILE A 454 15.42 -7.14 26.68
N VAL A 455 14.26 -7.79 26.69
CA VAL A 455 13.43 -7.99 27.88
C VAL A 455 12.95 -9.44 27.98
N VAL A 456 12.42 -9.79 29.16
CA VAL A 456 11.88 -11.12 29.42
C VAL A 456 10.67 -11.39 28.51
N GLY A 457 10.73 -12.47 27.74
CA GLY A 457 9.74 -12.75 26.71
C GLY A 457 8.43 -13.36 27.20
N GLY A 458 7.69 -13.96 26.27
CA GLY A 458 6.47 -14.72 26.55
C GLY A 458 5.31 -13.88 27.10
N GLY A 459 5.32 -12.57 26.86
CA GLY A 459 4.33 -11.63 27.39
C GLY A 459 4.43 -11.38 28.91
N CYS A 460 5.46 -11.90 29.58
CA CYS A 460 5.67 -11.67 31.02
C CYS A 460 6.06 -10.22 31.30
N THR A 461 6.87 -9.59 30.45
CA THR A 461 7.22 -8.17 30.59
C THR A 461 5.99 -7.26 30.56
N LEU A 462 5.03 -7.52 29.67
CA LEU A 462 3.76 -6.76 29.62
C LEU A 462 2.98 -6.89 30.93
N LEU A 463 2.96 -8.09 31.53
CA LEU A 463 2.31 -8.32 32.81
C LEU A 463 3.01 -7.58 33.96
N ARG A 464 4.34 -7.54 33.96
CA ARG A 464 5.13 -6.78 34.95
C ARG A 464 4.93 -5.27 34.79
N LEU A 465 4.86 -4.79 33.55
CA LEU A 465 4.48 -3.41 33.26
C LEU A 465 3.08 -3.08 33.82
N ALA A 466 2.13 -4.02 33.75
CA ALA A 466 0.80 -3.84 34.33
C ALA A 466 0.83 -3.57 35.84
N SER A 467 1.72 -4.23 36.60
CA SER A 467 1.88 -3.98 38.05
C SER A 467 2.45 -2.60 38.38
N LYS A 468 3.11 -1.93 37.43
CA LYS A 468 3.62 -0.56 37.60
C LYS A 468 2.59 0.52 37.28
N VAL A 469 1.44 0.16 36.71
CA VAL A 469 0.41 1.13 36.31
C VAL A 469 -0.21 1.83 37.53
N ASP A 470 -0.28 1.16 38.68
CA ASP A 470 -0.86 1.74 39.90
C ASP A 470 -0.11 3.02 40.33
N ALA A 471 1.22 3.05 40.22
CA ALA A 471 2.02 4.25 40.47
C ALA A 471 1.77 5.37 39.43
N ILE A 472 1.45 5.01 38.19
CA ILE A 472 1.12 5.98 37.12
C ILE A 472 -0.26 6.59 37.39
N ILE A 473 -1.22 5.79 37.87
CA ILE A 473 -2.58 6.24 38.19
C ILE A 473 -2.55 7.39 39.22
N GLU A 474 -1.65 7.34 40.20
CA GLU A 474 -1.50 8.39 41.22
C GLU A 474 -1.05 9.73 40.63
N THR A 475 -0.30 9.71 39.52
CA THR A 475 0.15 10.94 38.83
C THR A 475 -0.95 11.59 37.98
N LEU A 476 -2.06 10.89 37.73
CA LEU A 476 -3.14 11.38 36.88
C LEU A 476 -4.18 12.14 37.71
N GLU A 477 -4.35 13.42 37.40
CA GLU A 477 -5.27 14.31 38.13
C GLU A 477 -6.75 14.01 37.85
N ASN A 478 -7.09 13.59 36.63
CA ASN A 478 -8.49 13.37 36.20
C ASN A 478 -8.91 11.90 36.36
N ASP A 479 -10.04 11.65 37.01
CA ASP A 479 -10.59 10.31 37.23
C ASP A 479 -10.86 9.55 35.93
N GLU A 480 -11.30 10.21 34.86
CA GLU A 480 -11.49 9.56 33.56
C GLU A 480 -10.15 9.13 32.91
N GLN A 481 -9.07 9.86 33.19
CA GLN A 481 -7.73 9.46 32.76
C GLN A 481 -7.23 8.24 33.56
N LYS A 482 -7.56 8.15 34.85
CA LYS A 482 -7.28 6.96 35.68
C LYS A 482 -7.98 5.73 35.14
N VAL A 483 -9.24 5.86 34.68
CA VAL A 483 -9.94 4.77 33.99
C VAL A 483 -9.24 4.39 32.68
N GLY A 484 -8.69 5.36 31.94
CA GLY A 484 -7.82 5.11 30.78
C GLY A 484 -6.58 4.28 31.12
N ALA A 485 -5.92 4.56 32.25
CA ALA A 485 -4.79 3.77 32.73
C ALA A 485 -5.22 2.34 33.13
N GLU A 486 -6.39 2.19 33.76
CA GLU A 486 -6.97 0.89 34.12
C GLU A 486 -7.26 0.01 32.89
N ILE A 487 -7.71 0.61 31.79
CA ILE A 487 -7.89 -0.08 30.50
C ILE A 487 -6.57 -0.67 30.01
N VAL A 488 -5.48 0.11 30.08
CA VAL A 488 -4.14 -0.37 29.71
C VAL A 488 -3.68 -1.49 30.64
N ARG A 489 -3.86 -1.34 31.96
CA ARG A 489 -3.51 -2.37 32.94
C ARG A 489 -4.16 -3.71 32.62
N LYS A 490 -5.45 -3.71 32.29
CA LYS A 490 -6.19 -4.93 31.92
C LYS A 490 -5.73 -5.52 30.60
N SER A 491 -5.53 -4.68 29.57
CA SER A 491 -5.17 -5.13 28.23
C SER A 491 -3.78 -5.78 28.17
N LEU A 492 -2.84 -5.33 28.99
CA LEU A 492 -1.49 -5.92 29.09
C LEU A 492 -1.49 -7.40 29.51
N SER A 493 -2.55 -7.88 30.18
CA SER A 493 -2.68 -9.30 30.56
C SER A 493 -3.15 -10.21 29.42
N TYR A 494 -3.65 -9.64 28.31
CA TYR A 494 -4.26 -10.41 27.22
C TYR A 494 -3.24 -11.31 26.48
N PRO A 495 -2.04 -10.83 26.10
CA PRO A 495 -1.08 -11.67 25.37
C PRO A 495 -0.67 -12.92 26.14
N LEU A 496 -0.29 -12.81 27.41
CA LEU A 496 0.10 -13.97 28.23
C LEU A 496 -1.08 -14.96 28.40
N LYS A 497 -2.30 -14.45 28.65
CA LYS A 497 -3.50 -15.29 28.76
C LYS A 497 -3.76 -16.06 27.47
N LEU A 498 -3.56 -15.42 26.32
CA LEU A 498 -3.76 -16.03 25.01
C LEU A 498 -2.69 -17.07 24.70
N ILE A 499 -1.42 -16.79 25.01
CA ILE A 499 -0.32 -17.76 24.89
C ILE A 499 -0.61 -19.01 25.73
N ALA A 500 -1.03 -18.84 26.99
CA ALA A 500 -1.40 -19.95 27.87
C ALA A 500 -2.61 -20.73 27.34
N LYS A 501 -3.65 -20.02 26.85
CA LYS A 501 -4.84 -20.62 26.24
C LYS A 501 -4.51 -21.45 24.99
N ASN A 502 -3.61 -20.94 24.14
CA ASN A 502 -3.13 -21.66 22.95
C ASN A 502 -2.33 -22.92 23.34
N ALA A 503 -1.55 -22.84 24.42
CA ALA A 503 -0.87 -23.99 25.02
C ALA A 503 -1.81 -25.00 25.73
N GLY A 504 -3.12 -24.73 25.81
CA GLY A 504 -4.11 -25.61 26.44
C GLY A 504 -4.22 -25.48 27.96
N VAL A 505 -3.62 -24.44 28.55
CA VAL A 505 -3.62 -24.19 30.00
C VAL A 505 -4.46 -22.96 30.33
N ASN A 506 -5.02 -22.90 31.55
CA ASN A 506 -5.82 -21.75 31.97
C ASN A 506 -4.95 -20.51 32.20
N GLY A 507 -5.09 -19.50 31.33
CA GLY A 507 -4.32 -18.26 31.37
C GLY A 507 -4.49 -17.42 32.64
N SER A 508 -5.63 -17.50 33.33
CA SER A 508 -5.82 -16.79 34.60
C SER A 508 -4.91 -17.34 35.69
N VAL A 509 -4.80 -18.66 35.80
CA VAL A 509 -3.93 -19.34 36.79
C VAL A 509 -2.46 -19.04 36.50
N VAL A 510 -2.08 -18.99 35.22
CA VAL A 510 -0.71 -18.64 34.81
C VAL A 510 -0.39 -17.20 35.18
N THR A 511 -1.27 -16.26 34.86
CA THR A 511 -1.09 -14.83 35.16
C THR A 511 -0.92 -14.61 36.66
N GLU A 512 -1.77 -15.23 37.47
CA GLU A 512 -1.77 -15.09 38.92
C GLU A 512 -0.49 -15.67 39.55
N LYS A 513 -0.03 -16.84 39.10
CA LYS A 513 1.22 -17.45 39.56
C LYS A 513 2.46 -16.64 39.20
N VAL A 514 2.48 -16.01 38.02
CA VAL A 514 3.59 -15.15 37.60
C VAL A 514 3.60 -13.86 38.43
N LEU A 515 2.43 -13.23 38.65
CA LEU A 515 2.31 -12.03 39.48
C LEU A 515 2.65 -12.29 40.95
N ALA A 516 2.33 -13.47 41.49
CA ALA A 516 2.60 -13.83 42.88
C ALA A 516 4.09 -13.96 43.22
N ASN A 517 4.96 -14.06 42.21
CA ASN A 517 6.41 -14.11 42.42
C ASN A 517 7.02 -12.75 42.07
N ASP A 518 7.81 -12.18 42.97
CA ASP A 518 8.46 -10.87 42.79
C ASP A 518 9.66 -10.91 41.83
N ASN A 519 10.19 -12.09 41.53
CA ASN A 519 11.32 -12.21 40.60
C ASN A 519 10.90 -11.80 39.18
N PHE A 520 11.52 -10.74 38.67
CA PHE A 520 11.25 -10.20 37.33
C PHE A 520 11.48 -11.22 36.21
N ARG A 521 12.44 -12.14 36.37
CA ARG A 521 12.79 -13.16 35.38
C ARG A 521 11.90 -14.40 35.44
N TYR A 522 11.15 -14.57 36.51
CA TYR A 522 10.25 -15.70 36.68
C TYR A 522 9.04 -15.56 35.76
N GLY A 523 8.80 -16.59 34.94
CA GLY A 523 7.67 -16.64 34.03
C GLY A 523 7.25 -18.05 33.68
N TYR A 524 6.31 -18.16 32.75
CA TYR A 524 5.78 -19.44 32.29
C TYR A 524 6.27 -19.75 30.88
N ASN A 525 7.07 -20.80 30.75
CA ASN A 525 7.52 -21.30 29.46
C ASN A 525 6.40 -22.15 28.84
N ALA A 526 5.71 -21.61 27.84
CA ALA A 526 4.60 -22.31 27.17
C ALA A 526 5.05 -23.49 26.28
N ALA A 527 6.32 -23.52 25.85
CA ALA A 527 6.87 -24.62 25.08
C ALA A 527 6.99 -25.88 25.96
N THR A 528 7.66 -25.75 27.10
CA THR A 528 7.89 -26.86 28.05
C THR A 528 6.75 -27.07 29.06
N GLY A 529 5.92 -26.05 29.29
CA GLY A 529 4.83 -26.06 30.28
C GLY A 529 5.30 -25.86 31.72
N LYS A 530 6.53 -25.36 31.94
CA LYS A 530 7.14 -25.18 33.27
C LYS A 530 7.24 -23.71 33.65
N TYR A 531 7.32 -23.44 34.95
CA TYR A 531 7.64 -22.12 35.48
C TYR A 531 9.13 -22.07 35.81
N GLU A 532 9.85 -21.12 35.24
CA GLU A 532 11.31 -21.03 35.33
C GLU A 532 11.79 -19.60 35.10
N ASP A 533 13.10 -19.38 35.20
CA ASP A 533 13.73 -18.13 34.76
C ASP A 533 13.74 -18.12 33.22
N LEU A 534 12.91 -17.25 32.64
CA LEU A 534 12.74 -17.18 31.19
C LEU A 534 13.98 -16.65 30.48
N MET A 535 14.79 -15.81 31.14
CA MET A 535 16.01 -15.29 30.56
C MET A 535 17.08 -16.38 30.50
N ALA A 536 17.20 -17.20 31.56
CA ALA A 536 18.08 -18.37 31.57
C ALA A 536 17.61 -19.49 30.61
N ALA A 537 16.30 -19.57 30.33
CA ALA A 537 15.72 -20.49 29.38
C ALA A 537 15.79 -20.00 27.91
N GLY A 538 16.39 -18.82 27.65
CA GLY A 538 16.51 -18.24 26.31
C GLY A 538 15.21 -17.68 25.74
N ILE A 539 14.17 -17.43 26.56
CA ILE A 539 12.89 -16.85 26.14
C ILE A 539 12.94 -15.33 26.34
N ILE A 540 13.38 -14.67 25.28
CA ILE A 540 13.73 -13.25 25.27
C ILE A 540 13.01 -12.57 24.11
N ASP A 541 12.43 -11.39 24.38
CA ASP A 541 11.81 -10.55 23.34
C ASP A 541 12.62 -9.24 23.18
N PRO A 542 12.80 -8.71 21.96
CA PRO A 542 13.45 -7.41 21.76
C PRO A 542 12.63 -6.27 22.37
N THR A 543 13.31 -5.35 23.06
CA THR A 543 12.65 -4.19 23.72
C THR A 543 11.94 -3.31 22.70
N LYS A 544 12.55 -3.10 21.53
CA LYS A 544 11.97 -2.33 20.42
C LYS A 544 10.63 -2.91 19.95
N VAL A 545 10.52 -4.23 19.87
CA VAL A 545 9.28 -4.92 19.47
C VAL A 545 8.17 -4.65 20.48
N VAL A 546 8.44 -4.83 21.78
CA VAL A 546 7.45 -4.61 22.85
C VAL A 546 7.01 -3.14 22.90
N ARG A 547 7.96 -2.20 22.75
CA ARG A 547 7.69 -0.77 22.69
C ARG A 547 6.78 -0.41 21.51
N CYS A 548 7.15 -0.82 20.30
CA CYS A 548 6.37 -0.56 19.08
C CYS A 548 4.97 -1.16 19.17
N CYS A 549 4.83 -2.39 19.70
CA CYS A 549 3.53 -3.01 19.93
C CYS A 549 2.63 -2.16 20.84
N LEU A 550 3.17 -1.69 21.97
CA LEU A 550 2.41 -0.90 22.94
C LEU A 550 1.97 0.46 22.36
N GLU A 551 2.89 1.17 21.72
CA GLU A 551 2.64 2.50 21.14
C GLU A 551 1.63 2.44 19.98
N HIS A 552 1.78 1.47 19.08
CA HIS A 552 0.89 1.33 17.92
C HIS A 552 -0.50 0.81 18.31
N ALA A 553 -0.58 -0.11 19.27
CA ALA A 553 -1.85 -0.54 19.84
C ALA A 553 -2.59 0.63 20.52
N ALA A 554 -1.89 1.42 21.34
CA ALA A 554 -2.46 2.60 21.99
C ALA A 554 -2.91 3.67 20.96
N SER A 555 -2.13 3.86 19.88
CA SER A 555 -2.45 4.80 18.81
C SER A 555 -3.73 4.41 18.07
N VAL A 556 -3.88 3.13 17.69
CA VAL A 556 -5.11 2.66 17.03
C VAL A 556 -6.30 2.67 17.98
N ALA A 557 -6.12 2.25 19.24
CA ALA A 557 -7.18 2.32 20.24
C ALA A 557 -7.68 3.75 20.46
N LYS A 558 -6.77 4.74 20.50
CA LYS A 558 -7.13 6.16 20.59
C LYS A 558 -8.04 6.59 19.44
N THR A 559 -7.64 6.32 18.20
CA THR A 559 -8.43 6.69 17.01
C THR A 559 -9.76 5.95 17.00
N PHE A 560 -9.79 4.69 17.39
CA PHE A 560 -11.00 3.87 17.43
C PHE A 560 -12.01 4.39 18.46
N ILE A 561 -11.58 4.61 19.70
CA ILE A 561 -12.46 5.00 20.82
C ILE A 561 -13.05 6.41 20.61
N THR A 562 -12.33 7.30 19.93
CA THR A 562 -12.79 8.67 19.62
C THR A 562 -13.66 8.76 18.36
N SER A 563 -13.82 7.67 17.60
CA SER A 563 -14.60 7.67 16.35
C SER A 563 -16.10 7.55 16.62
N ASP A 564 -16.87 8.56 16.19
CA ASP A 564 -18.33 8.63 16.42
C ASP A 564 -19.17 8.39 15.15
N ALA A 565 -18.55 8.46 13.98
CA ALA A 565 -19.23 8.21 12.70
C ALA A 565 -18.33 7.43 11.73
N VAL A 566 -18.94 6.56 10.93
CA VAL A 566 -18.27 5.80 9.87
C VAL A 566 -18.98 6.08 8.55
N VAL A 567 -18.19 6.40 7.53
CA VAL A 567 -18.68 6.65 6.17
C VAL A 567 -18.19 5.52 5.28
N VAL A 568 -19.13 4.92 4.55
CA VAL A 568 -18.87 3.75 3.70
C VAL A 568 -19.41 4.01 2.29
N ASP A 569 -18.74 3.46 1.30
CA ASP A 569 -19.20 3.50 -0.08
C ASP A 569 -20.33 2.49 -0.29
N ILE A 570 -21.47 2.96 -0.81
CA ILE A 570 -22.55 2.06 -1.22
C ILE A 570 -22.05 1.30 -2.44
N LYS A 571 -21.96 -0.03 -2.33
CA LYS A 571 -21.67 -0.89 -3.49
C LYS A 571 -22.78 -0.69 -4.50
N GLU A 572 -22.45 -0.07 -5.63
CA GLU A 572 -23.35 -0.06 -6.78
C GLU A 572 -23.58 -1.52 -7.19
N PRO A 573 -24.83 -1.94 -7.46
CA PRO A 573 -25.07 -3.28 -7.94
C PRO A 573 -24.28 -3.45 -9.23
N GLU A 574 -23.35 -4.42 -9.24
CA GLU A 574 -22.66 -4.79 -10.46
C GLU A 574 -23.72 -5.02 -11.53
N LYS A 575 -23.64 -4.26 -12.63
CA LYS A 575 -24.43 -4.57 -13.82
C LYS A 575 -24.10 -6.02 -14.16
N ALA A 576 -25.07 -6.90 -13.99
CA ALA A 576 -24.94 -8.32 -14.30
C ALA A 576 -24.19 -8.46 -15.62
N ALA A 577 -22.97 -9.00 -15.55
CA ALA A 577 -22.18 -9.30 -16.72
C ALA A 577 -23.09 -10.08 -17.68
N ALA A 578 -23.22 -9.57 -18.91
CA ALA A 578 -24.09 -10.16 -19.92
C ALA A 578 -23.82 -11.67 -19.99
N ALA A 579 -24.85 -12.45 -19.68
CA ALA A 579 -24.80 -13.90 -19.75
C ALA A 579 -24.25 -14.31 -21.13
N GLY A 580 -23.04 -14.87 -21.14
CA GLY A 580 -22.46 -15.48 -22.34
C GLY A 580 -23.39 -16.59 -22.81
N ASN A 581 -23.81 -16.51 -24.07
CA ASN A 581 -24.63 -17.51 -24.73
C ASN A 581 -23.97 -18.90 -24.64
N PRO A 582 -24.73 -19.96 -24.29
CA PRO A 582 -24.25 -21.33 -24.42
C PRO A 582 -24.53 -21.80 -25.85
N MET A 583 -23.47 -22.04 -26.62
CA MET A 583 -23.59 -22.63 -27.95
C MET A 583 -22.38 -23.53 -28.26
N GLY A 584 -22.65 -24.83 -28.31
CA GLY A 584 -22.08 -25.74 -29.29
C GLY A 584 -20.97 -26.68 -28.82
N GLY A 585 -21.27 -27.97 -28.69
CA GLY A 585 -20.27 -29.02 -28.56
C GLY A 585 -20.85 -30.43 -28.46
N SER A 586 -21.54 -30.89 -29.52
CA SER A 586 -21.83 -32.32 -29.70
C SER A 586 -20.60 -33.05 -30.22
N GLY A 587 -20.25 -34.18 -29.64
CA GLY A 587 -19.27 -35.11 -30.21
C GLY A 587 -19.03 -36.28 -29.27
N GLY A 588 -19.74 -37.39 -29.51
CA GLY A 588 -19.53 -38.64 -28.79
C GLY A 588 -18.25 -39.35 -29.20
N GLY A 589 -17.73 -40.18 -28.29
CA GLY A 589 -16.61 -41.08 -28.52
C GLY A 589 -16.36 -41.95 -27.29
N VAL A 590 -16.69 -43.24 -27.43
CA VAL A 590 -16.61 -44.30 -26.42
C VAL A 590 -15.21 -44.92 -26.43
N VAL A 591 -14.58 -45.07 -25.25
CA VAL A 591 -13.66 -46.13 -24.77
C VAL A 591 -13.16 -45.66 -23.38
N GLY A 592 -13.16 -46.37 -22.26
CA GLY A 592 -13.12 -47.80 -21.94
C GLY A 592 -11.89 -48.04 -21.05
N ALA A 593 -12.06 -48.14 -19.72
CA ALA A 593 -11.05 -48.68 -18.81
C ALA A 593 -11.69 -49.13 -17.48
N GLU A 594 -11.33 -50.35 -17.09
CA GLU A 594 -11.85 -51.20 -16.03
C GLU A 594 -11.70 -50.64 -14.60
N VAL A 595 -12.64 -51.01 -13.72
CA VAL A 595 -12.40 -51.08 -12.27
C VAL A 595 -12.97 -52.39 -11.73
N LEU A 596 -12.10 -53.10 -11.01
CA LEU A 596 -12.24 -54.39 -10.35
C LEU A 596 -13.46 -54.49 -9.40
N GLU A 597 -14.11 -55.66 -9.42
CA GLU A 597 -15.12 -56.07 -8.45
C GLU A 597 -14.49 -56.74 -7.19
N ALA A 598 -15.07 -56.44 -6.03
CA ALA A 598 -15.11 -57.32 -4.86
C ALA A 598 -16.45 -57.12 -4.10
N PRO A 599 -17.01 -58.14 -3.43
CA PRO A 599 -18.45 -58.29 -3.21
C PRO A 599 -18.94 -57.67 -1.89
N VAL A 600 -20.18 -57.16 -1.89
CA VAL A 600 -20.88 -56.67 -0.69
C VAL A 600 -22.04 -57.61 -0.36
N THR A 601 -22.03 -58.14 0.85
CA THR A 601 -23.07 -58.99 1.43
C THR A 601 -24.38 -58.24 1.68
N ALA A 602 -25.47 -59.00 1.68
CA ALA A 602 -26.85 -58.56 1.79
C ALA A 602 -27.17 -57.94 3.16
N ASP A 603 -27.15 -56.61 3.26
CA ASP A 603 -27.89 -55.86 4.29
C ASP A 603 -28.33 -54.45 3.82
N ALA A 604 -28.39 -54.23 2.50
CA ALA A 604 -28.68 -52.92 1.87
C ALA A 604 -30.06 -52.81 1.20
N ALA A 605 -31.01 -53.71 1.50
CA ALA A 605 -32.33 -53.74 0.85
C ALA A 605 -33.41 -52.90 1.58
N ALA A 606 -33.20 -52.49 2.84
CA ALA A 606 -34.19 -51.71 3.60
C ALA A 606 -33.98 -50.18 3.54
N ALA A 607 -32.80 -49.71 3.11
CA ALA A 607 -32.45 -48.27 3.07
C ALA A 607 -32.71 -47.57 1.72
N THR A 608 -33.09 -48.33 0.69
CA THR A 608 -33.31 -47.85 -0.69
C THR A 608 -34.77 -47.42 -0.96
N GLU A 609 -35.73 -47.94 -0.20
CA GLU A 609 -37.17 -47.59 -0.32
C GLU A 609 -37.47 -46.20 0.30
N THR A 610 -36.82 -45.87 1.41
CA THR A 610 -36.99 -44.58 2.14
C THR A 610 -36.33 -43.40 1.42
N ARG A 611 -35.20 -43.61 0.73
CA ARG A 611 -34.56 -42.57 -0.09
C ARG A 611 -35.35 -42.21 -1.36
N ARG A 612 -36.06 -43.16 -1.97
CA ARG A 612 -36.91 -42.90 -3.16
C ARG A 612 -38.13 -42.03 -2.84
N ARG A 613 -38.71 -42.17 -1.64
CA ARG A 613 -39.84 -41.33 -1.18
C ARG A 613 -39.42 -39.89 -0.84
N ALA A 614 -38.21 -39.69 -0.29
CA ALA A 614 -37.68 -38.35 0.02
C ALA A 614 -37.30 -37.54 -1.23
N ALA A 615 -36.78 -38.20 -2.28
CA ALA A 615 -36.44 -37.57 -3.56
C ALA A 615 -37.68 -37.15 -4.37
N ALA A 616 -38.77 -37.90 -4.30
CA ALA A 616 -40.04 -37.55 -4.96
C ALA A 616 -40.70 -36.30 -4.33
N PHE A 617 -40.57 -36.13 -3.00
CA PHE A 617 -41.15 -34.99 -2.29
C PHE A 617 -40.41 -33.66 -2.58
N THR A 618 -39.08 -33.72 -2.67
CA THR A 618 -38.23 -32.57 -3.03
C THR A 618 -38.40 -32.13 -4.48
N PHE A 619 -38.60 -33.07 -5.41
CA PHE A 619 -38.87 -32.76 -6.82
C PHE A 619 -40.23 -32.06 -7.04
N HIS A 620 -41.25 -32.44 -6.26
CA HIS A 620 -42.57 -31.81 -6.35
C HIS A 620 -42.59 -30.39 -5.77
N GLN A 621 -41.82 -30.14 -4.70
CA GLN A 621 -41.63 -28.79 -4.09
C GLN A 621 -40.89 -27.83 -5.04
N LEU A 622 -39.84 -28.31 -5.74
CA LEU A 622 -39.10 -27.52 -6.73
C LEU A 622 -39.95 -27.16 -7.96
N ARG A 623 -40.84 -28.06 -8.39
CA ARG A 623 -41.75 -27.80 -9.52
C ARG A 623 -42.80 -26.73 -9.17
N ARG A 624 -43.32 -26.72 -7.94
CA ARG A 624 -44.23 -25.66 -7.45
C ARG A 624 -43.54 -24.30 -7.35
N ARG A 625 -42.29 -24.23 -6.86
CA ARG A 625 -41.52 -22.96 -6.81
C ARG A 625 -41.23 -22.38 -8.20
N ARG A 626 -40.89 -23.21 -9.19
CA ARG A 626 -40.69 -22.73 -10.58
C ARG A 626 -41.97 -22.21 -11.22
N LEU A 627 -43.12 -22.83 -10.94
CA LEU A 627 -44.44 -22.36 -11.39
C LEU A 627 -44.84 -21.03 -10.72
N LEU A 628 -44.55 -20.85 -9.43
CA LEU A 628 -44.76 -19.57 -8.75
C LEU A 628 -43.88 -18.46 -9.32
N HIS A 629 -42.59 -18.70 -9.55
CA HIS A 629 -41.70 -17.71 -10.16
C HIS A 629 -42.14 -17.30 -11.57
N ARG A 630 -42.62 -18.25 -12.38
CA ARG A 630 -43.18 -17.92 -13.70
C ARG A 630 -44.44 -17.06 -13.59
N ARG A 631 -45.32 -17.32 -12.61
CA ARG A 631 -46.52 -16.50 -12.37
C ARG A 631 -46.16 -15.08 -11.90
N PHE A 632 -45.18 -14.94 -11.01
CA PHE A 632 -44.69 -13.63 -10.56
C PHE A 632 -44.03 -12.83 -11.69
N ALA A 633 -43.21 -13.48 -12.52
CA ALA A 633 -42.59 -12.82 -13.67
C ALA A 633 -43.64 -12.33 -14.68
N LEU A 634 -44.70 -13.12 -14.93
CA LEU A 634 -45.79 -12.74 -15.82
C LEU A 634 -46.64 -11.59 -15.26
N ALA A 635 -46.90 -11.57 -13.95
CA ALA A 635 -47.57 -10.47 -13.27
C ALA A 635 -46.75 -9.17 -13.33
N HIS A 636 -45.43 -9.26 -13.14
CA HIS A 636 -44.53 -8.10 -13.23
C HIS A 636 -44.44 -7.56 -14.66
N LEU A 637 -44.46 -8.44 -15.67
CA LEU A 637 -44.50 -8.04 -17.09
C LEU A 637 -45.82 -7.34 -17.44
N LEU A 638 -46.95 -7.83 -16.92
CA LEU A 638 -48.27 -7.21 -17.09
C LEU A 638 -48.34 -5.82 -16.43
N LEU A 639 -47.74 -5.66 -15.24
CA LEU A 639 -47.65 -4.37 -14.55
C LEU A 639 -46.80 -3.35 -15.33
N LEU A 640 -45.67 -3.79 -15.89
CA LEU A 640 -44.82 -2.95 -16.75
C LEU A 640 -45.53 -2.56 -18.06
N LEU A 641 -46.32 -3.48 -18.63
CA LEU A 641 -47.16 -3.20 -19.80
C LEU A 641 -48.26 -2.19 -19.48
N GLN A 642 -48.97 -2.33 -18.34
CA GLN A 642 -49.94 -1.33 -17.88
C GLN A 642 -49.30 0.05 -17.68
N HIS A 643 -48.12 0.11 -17.07
CA HIS A 643 -47.44 1.38 -16.81
C HIS A 643 -46.97 2.07 -18.10
N ARG A 644 -46.52 1.29 -19.10
CA ARG A 644 -46.19 1.80 -20.44
C ARG A 644 -47.44 2.26 -21.20
N LEU A 645 -48.56 1.54 -21.08
CA LEU A 645 -49.82 1.94 -21.70
C LEU A 645 -50.34 3.26 -21.10
N LEU A 646 -50.19 3.44 -19.78
CA LEU A 646 -50.57 4.66 -19.07
C LEU A 646 -49.71 5.85 -19.50
N LEU A 647 -48.40 5.65 -19.67
CA LEU A 647 -47.47 6.66 -20.20
C LEU A 647 -47.79 7.03 -21.65
N LEU A 648 -48.18 6.05 -22.48
CA LEU A 648 -48.63 6.29 -23.85
C LEU A 648 -49.94 7.09 -23.88
N LEU A 649 -50.90 6.78 -23.01
CA LEU A 649 -52.14 7.54 -22.88
C LEU A 649 -51.88 8.98 -22.42
N LEU A 650 -51.00 9.18 -21.42
CA LEU A 650 -50.56 10.50 -20.98
C LEU A 650 -49.88 11.28 -22.11
N PHE A 651 -49.04 10.62 -22.91
CA PHE A 651 -48.38 11.25 -24.05
C PHE A 651 -49.40 11.65 -25.13
N VAL A 652 -50.39 10.80 -25.43
CA VAL A 652 -51.47 11.14 -26.37
C VAL A 652 -52.30 12.31 -25.84
N VAL A 653 -52.62 12.37 -24.55
CA VAL A 653 -53.34 13.52 -23.95
C VAL A 653 -52.52 14.80 -24.08
N VAL A 654 -51.22 14.78 -23.78
CA VAL A 654 -50.33 15.95 -23.92
C VAL A 654 -50.23 16.41 -25.37
N VAL A 655 -50.13 15.47 -26.32
CA VAL A 655 -50.08 15.80 -27.76
C VAL A 655 -51.43 16.35 -28.25
N VAL A 656 -52.56 15.78 -27.83
CA VAL A 656 -53.89 16.28 -28.18
C VAL A 656 -54.13 17.68 -27.58
N VAL A 657 -53.70 17.94 -26.34
CA VAL A 657 -53.78 19.28 -25.72
C VAL A 657 -52.86 20.27 -26.45
N ALA A 658 -51.66 19.86 -26.85
CA ALA A 658 -50.73 20.71 -27.62
C ALA A 658 -51.23 21.02 -29.05
N VAL A 659 -51.90 20.05 -29.71
CA VAL A 659 -52.48 20.22 -31.05
C VAL A 659 -53.78 21.02 -31.00
N ALA A 660 -54.61 20.82 -29.96
CA ALA A 660 -55.80 21.66 -29.71
C ALA A 660 -55.40 23.11 -29.35
N GLY A 661 -54.29 23.30 -28.63
CA GLY A 661 -53.73 24.61 -28.30
C GLY A 661 -53.18 25.38 -29.52
N ARG A 662 -52.71 24.69 -30.57
CA ARG A 662 -52.23 25.33 -31.81
C ARG A 662 -53.33 25.67 -32.82
N ARG A 663 -54.56 25.20 -32.66
CA ARG A 663 -55.71 25.54 -33.55
C ARG A 663 -56.58 26.71 -33.06
N ARG A 664 -56.28 27.31 -31.90
CA ARG A 664 -56.87 28.60 -31.46
C ARG A 664 -55.82 29.68 -31.41
N GLY A 665 -55.33 30.08 -32.58
CA GLY A 665 -54.65 31.36 -32.76
C GLY A 665 -55.65 32.42 -33.20
N ARG A 666 -56.12 33.27 -32.28
CA ARG A 666 -56.43 34.70 -32.46
C ARG A 666 -57.28 35.22 -31.28
N HIS A 667 -56.90 36.40 -30.82
CA HIS A 667 -57.48 37.22 -29.75
C HIS A 667 -57.14 36.89 -28.29
N GLY A 668 -56.67 37.94 -27.60
CA GLY A 668 -56.98 38.14 -26.18
C GLY A 668 -55.82 37.97 -25.22
N ARG A 669 -55.02 39.03 -25.05
CA ARG A 669 -54.43 39.32 -23.74
C ARG A 669 -55.57 39.57 -22.74
N ARG A 670 -55.32 39.24 -21.47
CA ARG A 670 -56.15 39.48 -20.28
C ARG A 670 -57.39 38.59 -20.19
N TRP A 671 -57.38 37.60 -19.29
CA TRP A 671 -58.41 37.29 -18.29
C TRP A 671 -57.68 36.45 -17.21
N TRP A 672 -57.30 37.09 -16.10
CA TRP A 672 -57.89 36.93 -14.75
C TRP A 672 -57.48 35.62 -14.06
N TRP A 673 -56.65 35.61 -12.99
CA TRP A 673 -56.92 35.98 -11.58
C TRP A 673 -57.95 35.07 -10.88
N ILE A 674 -57.66 34.78 -9.60
CA ILE A 674 -58.42 34.04 -8.56
C ILE A 674 -58.03 32.54 -8.55
N GLU A 675 -57.43 31.96 -7.49
CA GLU A 675 -57.74 31.94 -6.05
C GLU A 675 -56.45 31.55 -5.29
N GLN A 676 -55.92 32.31 -4.32
CA GLN A 676 -56.12 32.16 -2.85
C GLN A 676 -56.20 30.68 -2.40
N GLN A 677 -55.56 30.18 -1.34
CA GLN A 677 -54.98 30.75 -0.13
C GLN A 677 -54.43 29.52 0.63
N GLN A 678 -53.30 29.63 1.36
CA GLN A 678 -53.27 29.43 2.81
C GLN A 678 -51.83 29.42 3.37
N CYS A 679 -51.64 30.36 4.31
CA CYS A 679 -50.80 30.32 5.51
C CYS A 679 -49.28 30.12 5.31
N GLY A 680 -48.44 31.14 5.45
CA GLY A 680 -48.19 31.93 6.67
C GLY A 680 -46.88 31.40 7.29
N LEU A 681 -45.86 32.14 7.70
CA LEU A 681 -45.72 33.45 8.33
C LEU A 681 -44.22 33.84 8.26
N GLY A 682 -43.91 35.14 8.35
CA GLY A 682 -42.57 35.62 8.73
C GLY A 682 -41.96 36.64 7.78
N ARG A 683 -42.26 37.92 8.01
CA ARG A 683 -41.77 39.11 7.29
C ARG A 683 -40.43 39.65 7.88
N PRO A 684 -39.81 40.67 7.24
CA PRO A 684 -38.38 40.99 7.24
C PRO A 684 -38.03 42.31 7.98
N ASP A 685 -36.76 42.74 7.94
CA ASP A 685 -36.36 44.16 7.94
C ASP A 685 -34.97 44.29 7.27
N ARG A 686 -34.84 45.03 6.15
CA ARG A 686 -34.63 46.49 5.94
C ARG A 686 -33.17 46.94 6.04
N GLY A 687 -32.70 47.56 4.96
CA GLY A 687 -31.51 48.41 4.90
C GLY A 687 -31.41 49.06 3.51
N VAL A 688 -31.85 50.32 3.41
CA VAL A 688 -31.89 51.17 2.21
C VAL A 688 -30.80 52.23 2.31
N ALA A 689 -30.05 52.46 1.23
CA ALA A 689 -29.49 53.76 0.78
C ALA A 689 -28.82 53.49 -0.59
N ARG A 690 -29.31 53.90 -1.78
CA ARG A 690 -29.69 55.20 -2.36
C ARG A 690 -28.48 56.11 -2.65
N LEU A 691 -28.27 56.42 -3.95
CA LEU A 691 -27.81 57.65 -4.65
C LEU A 691 -27.21 57.21 -6.02
N ARG A 692 -27.88 57.31 -7.18
CA ARG A 692 -28.13 58.47 -8.10
C ARG A 692 -26.90 59.33 -8.34
N GLU A 693 -26.23 59.16 -9.50
CA GLU A 693 -26.41 59.87 -10.79
C GLU A 693 -25.67 61.21 -10.83
N GLU A 694 -24.60 61.27 -11.63
CA GLU A 694 -24.23 62.47 -12.38
C GLU A 694 -23.42 62.10 -13.62
N SER A 695 -23.50 62.97 -14.61
CA SER A 695 -23.27 62.76 -16.03
C SER A 695 -22.28 63.79 -16.58
N VAL A 696 -21.85 63.58 -17.83
CA VAL A 696 -21.62 64.59 -18.91
C VAL A 696 -20.21 64.65 -19.54
N SER A 697 -20.21 64.53 -20.89
CA SER A 697 -19.35 65.10 -21.96
C SER A 697 -17.83 64.81 -21.99
N GLY A 698 -17.12 64.73 -23.13
CA GLY A 698 -17.43 65.04 -24.53
C GLY A 698 -16.13 65.00 -25.38
N ASP A 699 -16.32 64.86 -26.70
CA ASP A 699 -15.55 65.42 -27.84
C ASP A 699 -14.03 65.21 -28.06
N THR A 700 -13.76 64.47 -29.14
CA THR A 700 -12.87 64.73 -30.30
C THR A 700 -11.54 65.51 -30.16
N SER A 701 -10.42 64.92 -30.63
CA SER A 701 -9.74 65.26 -31.91
C SER A 701 -8.22 64.91 -31.96
N PHE A 702 -7.70 64.78 -33.19
CA PHE A 702 -6.30 64.88 -33.67
C PHE A 702 -5.36 63.65 -33.87
N GLN A 703 -5.33 63.22 -35.14
CA GLN A 703 -4.22 62.90 -36.07
C GLN A 703 -2.83 62.38 -35.60
N GLY A 704 -2.38 61.32 -36.32
CA GLY A 704 -0.98 61.17 -36.72
C GLY A 704 -0.56 59.75 -37.19
N GLY A 705 -0.23 59.58 -38.48
CA GLY A 705 0.77 58.61 -38.94
C GLY A 705 0.28 57.29 -39.56
N ALA A 706 0.85 56.94 -40.71
CA ALA A 706 0.33 55.99 -41.70
C ALA A 706 1.18 54.69 -41.86
N ALA A 707 0.66 53.82 -42.73
CA ALA A 707 1.20 52.57 -43.30
C ALA A 707 1.00 51.30 -42.43
N GLY A 708 0.36 50.22 -42.86
CA GLY A 708 -0.06 49.79 -44.20
C GLY A 708 0.32 48.32 -44.40
N GLY A 709 -0.58 47.38 -44.09
CA GLY A 709 -0.36 45.94 -44.30
C GLY A 709 -1.51 45.09 -43.77
N ARG A 710 -2.51 44.80 -44.62
CA ARG A 710 -3.70 43.99 -44.29
C ARG A 710 -3.36 42.50 -44.30
N LEU A 711 -3.57 41.80 -43.19
CA LEU A 711 -3.81 40.35 -43.14
C LEU A 711 -5.27 40.12 -42.71
N ARG A 712 -6.03 39.43 -43.56
CA ARG A 712 -7.43 39.05 -43.33
C ARG A 712 -7.49 37.94 -42.27
N LEU A 713 -8.27 38.18 -41.23
CA LEU A 713 -8.67 37.20 -40.22
C LEU A 713 -9.67 36.20 -40.82
N THR A 714 -9.40 34.91 -40.68
CA THR A 714 -10.31 33.78 -40.92
C THR A 714 -11.16 33.51 -39.66
N PRO A 715 -12.45 33.14 -39.78
CA PRO A 715 -13.30 32.81 -38.63
C PRO A 715 -13.06 31.37 -38.10
N PRO A 716 -13.35 31.11 -36.81
CA PRO A 716 -13.04 29.82 -36.17
C PRO A 716 -14.01 28.69 -36.58
N ILE A 717 -13.45 27.49 -36.80
CA ILE A 717 -14.17 26.25 -37.10
C ILE A 717 -14.70 25.63 -35.80
N VAL A 718 -16.00 25.35 -35.76
CA VAL A 718 -16.70 24.69 -34.63
C VAL A 718 -16.86 23.20 -34.95
N LEU A 719 -16.32 22.32 -34.09
CA LEU A 719 -16.50 20.85 -34.16
C LEU A 719 -17.68 20.44 -33.26
N VAL A 720 -18.72 19.84 -33.85
CA VAL A 720 -19.89 19.29 -33.13
C VAL A 720 -19.96 17.79 -33.37
N PHE A 721 -19.95 16.98 -32.31
CA PHE A 721 -20.17 15.53 -32.38
C PHE A 721 -21.65 15.20 -32.21
N PHE A 722 -22.26 14.52 -33.19
CA PHE A 722 -23.59 13.93 -33.05
C PHE A 722 -23.47 12.43 -32.73
N HIS A 723 -24.15 11.99 -31.65
CA HIS A 723 -24.44 10.58 -31.41
C HIS A 723 -25.85 10.28 -31.92
N ALA A 724 -25.96 9.52 -33.01
CA ALA A 724 -27.22 9.03 -33.54
C ALA A 724 -27.29 7.50 -33.36
N THR A 725 -28.19 7.03 -32.51
CA THR A 725 -28.56 5.62 -32.37
C THR A 725 -29.67 5.27 -33.37
N SER A 726 -29.40 4.36 -34.31
CA SER A 726 -30.39 3.75 -35.21
C SER A 726 -30.73 2.31 -34.76
N LEU A 727 -32.02 1.96 -34.79
CA LEU A 727 -32.52 0.59 -34.58
C LEU A 727 -32.21 -0.32 -35.79
N PRO A 728 -31.89 -1.63 -35.61
CA PRO A 728 -31.70 -2.54 -36.73
C PRO A 728 -32.98 -3.32 -37.09
N LEU A 729 -33.23 -3.45 -38.39
CA LEU A 729 -34.15 -4.43 -39.00
C LEU A 729 -33.47 -5.82 -39.09
N PRO A 730 -34.24 -6.93 -39.16
CA PRO A 730 -33.70 -8.27 -39.00
C PRO A 730 -33.03 -8.76 -40.29
N GLY A 731 -31.86 -9.37 -40.15
CA GLY A 731 -31.19 -10.11 -41.22
C GLY A 731 -29.97 -9.42 -41.83
N HIS A 732 -28.95 -9.13 -41.02
CA HIS A 732 -27.53 -9.30 -41.37
C HIS A 732 -26.67 -8.96 -40.14
N GLN A 733 -25.86 -9.92 -39.70
CA GLN A 733 -24.87 -9.72 -38.64
C GLN A 733 -23.61 -9.07 -39.23
N VAL A 734 -23.21 -7.92 -38.67
CA VAL A 734 -21.85 -7.37 -38.45
C VAL A 734 -22.00 -5.84 -38.30
N ALA A 735 -21.89 -5.32 -37.08
CA ALA A 735 -21.76 -3.87 -36.85
C ALA A 735 -20.27 -3.50 -36.90
N ARG A 736 -19.87 -2.70 -37.90
CA ARG A 736 -18.58 -1.98 -37.92
C ARG A 736 -18.83 -0.55 -37.49
N GLN A 737 -18.10 -0.06 -36.49
CA GLN A 737 -18.02 1.38 -36.23
C GLN A 737 -17.31 2.06 -37.39
N VAL A 738 -17.96 3.04 -38.01
CA VAL A 738 -17.38 3.94 -39.01
C VAL A 738 -17.42 5.34 -38.42
N VAL A 739 -16.24 5.91 -38.16
CA VAL A 739 -16.11 7.35 -37.87
C VAL A 739 -15.92 8.05 -39.21
N ALA A 740 -16.91 8.82 -39.64
CA ALA A 740 -16.80 9.69 -40.82
C ALA A 740 -16.55 11.12 -40.34
N VAL A 741 -15.44 11.71 -40.78
CA VAL A 741 -15.12 13.13 -40.56
C VAL A 741 -15.45 13.88 -41.85
N GLY A 742 -16.41 14.81 -41.78
CA GLY A 742 -16.75 15.70 -42.89
C GLY A 742 -16.41 17.14 -42.52
N LEU A 743 -15.67 17.84 -43.38
CA LEU A 743 -15.41 19.27 -43.28
C LEU A 743 -16.42 20.03 -44.15
N PHE A 744 -17.01 21.08 -43.58
CA PHE A 744 -17.86 22.03 -44.29
C PHE A 744 -17.13 23.37 -44.40
N ASP A 745 -17.02 23.90 -45.61
CA ASP A 745 -16.66 25.30 -45.79
C ASP A 745 -17.90 26.19 -45.65
N GLY A 746 -17.70 27.45 -45.23
CA GLY A 746 -18.73 28.45 -44.89
C GLY A 746 -19.71 28.86 -46.00
N VAL A 747 -19.86 28.06 -47.06
CA VAL A 747 -20.87 28.18 -48.12
C VAL A 747 -21.60 26.85 -48.40
N GLY A 748 -21.49 25.85 -47.51
CA GLY A 748 -22.42 24.71 -47.48
C GLY A 748 -22.23 23.62 -48.54
N ARG A 749 -20.98 23.28 -48.92
CA ARG A 749 -20.67 22.10 -49.75
C ARG A 749 -19.93 21.04 -48.95
N LEU A 750 -20.31 19.77 -49.13
CA LEU A 750 -19.75 18.59 -48.45
C LEU A 750 -18.81 17.82 -49.37
N PHE A 751 -17.60 17.51 -48.90
CA PHE A 751 -16.65 16.59 -49.56
C PHE A 751 -16.57 15.25 -48.80
N ILE A 752 -16.63 14.12 -49.51
CA ILE A 752 -16.49 12.77 -48.97
C ILE A 752 -15.21 12.14 -49.56
N ILE A 753 -14.28 11.68 -48.71
CA ILE A 753 -13.06 10.95 -49.11
C ILE A 753 -13.28 9.44 -48.89
N ASN A 754 -12.89 8.60 -49.85
CA ASN A 754 -13.27 7.17 -49.93
C ASN A 754 -12.07 6.21 -49.75
N ARG A 755 -12.26 5.22 -48.83
CA ARG A 755 -11.76 3.81 -48.69
C ARG A 755 -10.32 3.38 -49.01
N GLN A 756 -9.69 2.67 -48.03
CA GLN A 756 -9.28 1.25 -48.15
C GLN A 756 -8.99 0.58 -46.78
N VAL A 757 -9.06 -0.76 -46.74
CA VAL A 757 -9.32 -1.65 -45.59
C VAL A 757 -8.11 -2.56 -45.31
N LEU A 758 -7.64 -2.64 -44.05
CA LEU A 758 -6.68 -3.64 -43.59
C LEU A 758 -7.34 -4.56 -42.54
N GLY A 759 -7.39 -5.86 -42.82
CA GLY A 759 -7.93 -6.88 -41.93
C GLY A 759 -6.82 -7.74 -41.32
N PHE A 760 -6.89 -7.98 -40.01
CA PHE A 760 -6.10 -8.99 -39.32
C PHE A 760 -6.99 -10.21 -39.02
N ARG A 761 -6.57 -11.38 -39.52
CA ARG A 761 -7.05 -12.71 -39.12
C ARG A 761 -6.05 -13.28 -38.13
N THR A 762 -6.52 -13.72 -36.97
CA THR A 762 -5.79 -14.58 -36.03
C THR A 762 -6.34 -16.00 -36.15
N THR A 763 -5.45 -16.98 -36.29
CA THR A 763 -5.74 -18.42 -36.15
C THR A 763 -4.70 -19.02 -35.22
N ASN A 764 -5.16 -19.68 -34.16
CA ASN A 764 -4.37 -20.55 -33.30
C ASN A 764 -4.36 -21.97 -33.88
N HIS A 765 -3.19 -22.63 -33.96
CA HIS A 765 -2.97 -23.93 -33.30
C HIS A 765 -1.50 -24.43 -33.31
N HIS A 766 -1.30 -25.40 -32.41
CA HIS A 766 -0.11 -25.97 -31.77
C HIS A 766 0.96 -26.74 -32.59
N HIS A 767 2.17 -26.75 -32.01
CA HIS A 767 3.20 -27.79 -31.80
C HIS A 767 3.92 -28.59 -32.94
N HIS A 768 5.26 -28.48 -32.87
CA HIS A 768 6.35 -29.48 -32.98
C HIS A 768 6.39 -30.53 -34.12
N ARG A 769 7.40 -30.42 -35.01
CA ARG A 769 8.64 -31.25 -35.09
C ARG A 769 9.32 -31.10 -36.47
N GLY A 770 10.65 -30.93 -36.44
CA GLY A 770 11.60 -31.57 -37.35
C GLY A 770 11.85 -30.97 -38.75
N GLY A 771 13.14 -30.79 -39.08
CA GLY A 771 13.63 -31.03 -40.44
C GLY A 771 14.03 -29.82 -41.28
N SER A 772 15.34 -29.55 -41.28
CA SER A 772 16.20 -29.35 -42.47
C SER A 772 15.86 -28.28 -43.54
N CYS A 773 16.93 -27.54 -43.86
CA CYS A 773 17.41 -27.18 -45.20
C CYS A 773 17.12 -25.79 -45.80
N SER A 774 18.22 -25.02 -45.85
CA SER A 774 18.79 -24.25 -46.98
C SER A 774 17.97 -23.08 -47.57
N VAL A 775 18.41 -21.84 -47.33
CA VAL A 775 19.32 -21.02 -48.19
C VAL A 775 18.67 -20.60 -49.51
N LEU A 776 18.41 -19.29 -49.66
CA LEU A 776 18.84 -18.54 -50.83
C LEU A 776 18.72 -17.01 -50.63
N LEU A 777 19.87 -16.37 -50.77
CA LEU A 777 20.08 -14.93 -50.93
C LEU A 777 19.44 -14.42 -52.24
N LEU A 778 18.94 -13.18 -52.24
CA LEU A 778 19.55 -12.04 -52.96
C LEU A 778 18.73 -10.74 -52.75
N PRO A 779 19.38 -9.55 -52.81
CA PRO A 779 18.82 -8.23 -52.48
C PRO A 779 18.62 -7.37 -53.75
N PRO A 780 18.76 -6.03 -53.69
CA PRO A 780 17.71 -5.01 -53.55
C PRO A 780 17.49 -4.22 -54.86
N GLN A 781 16.37 -3.50 -55.02
CA GLN A 781 16.30 -2.37 -55.96
C GLN A 781 15.41 -1.23 -55.49
N GLN A 782 15.83 -0.06 -55.96
CA GLN A 782 15.64 1.29 -55.45
C GLN A 782 14.30 1.94 -55.84
N LYS A 783 13.93 2.94 -55.02
CA LYS A 783 13.35 4.27 -55.34
C LYS A 783 12.47 4.39 -56.60
N VAL A 784 11.25 4.91 -56.41
CA VAL A 784 10.79 6.19 -57.00
C VAL A 784 9.80 6.86 -56.04
N GLN A 785 9.91 8.17 -55.93
CA GLN A 785 9.11 9.12 -55.15
C GLN A 785 7.64 9.17 -55.57
N THR A 786 6.74 9.39 -54.60
CA THR A 786 5.90 10.60 -54.46
C THR A 786 5.28 10.64 -53.08
#